data_AF-A0A1V6BW27-F1
#
_entry.id   AF-A0A1V6BW27-F1
#
_cell.length_a   1.000
_cell.length_b   1.000
_cell.length_c   1.000
_cell.angle_alpha   90.00
_cell.angle_beta   90.00
_cell.angle_gamma   90.00
#
_symmetry.space_group_name_H-M   'P 1'
#
loop_
_entity.id
_entity.type
_entity.pdbx_description
1 polymer ?
#
loop_
_entity_poly.entity_id
_entity_poly.type
_entity_poly.pdbx_seq_one_letter_code
_entity_poly.pdbx_strand_id
1 'polypeptide(L)'
;MKRYFVLLMIMTAGMQLFAQEGMVKPPRVDERVELLSIVFRLAGAYEYNDTIYNAYTDQIKTHYEPFKDHPVIEFARQVREYNGIAYDAAMFMAISLDNNLDPLVPFTGNIPEARWGQEKAMEFVRLLKDFYRETNSAEFFRANEQTYQLASQRFAPVFEKMDAAWYPAFYGQAPEEQFVIINALGNGGNNYGPQIRLQNGQRKVYAVMGIWKTDQAGDPIYTAEEYFPTLVHEFNHSFINHLIDNNRELFTTSGEKIFEIVGTVMQKQAYGAWHMVFKESLVRAAVIKYMKDHDFSPTDIANETMDQLARGFYWIEDLAEELDRYAQQRATCPTLESYMPQMAKAFEQYAQNIEQYKASFDAKRPKIVSIAEFSNNDQNVDPATKTITVLFDREMQGKGYSMTYGGKGPEHFPGVSNIRYAEDNRSVILDVELEPRKEYEMVFLGLSFKSTGGFPLENYMLNFATSESNVVNLLPKITTMQTARYILFDFDGTLADTLDLAFTLYNRIAGEYGCEPLKPEDKQIIAGGRPQDLLREYNMPMKKLGLITLRIRKDIHDQVPHMKPFEGIKEAVTALKERGYRLGIITSNARSNVGLFLENNGMDRLFDFVYSGKSIFGKDKVFRRMFHKKNISPSDAIYIGDETRDIEACKKVGIPIVSVTWGMNNREILSTLQPDQMAHSTQEIIWCIDNILVHR
;
A
#
# COMPACT_ATOMS: atom_id res chain seq x y z
N MET A 1 -9.20 -61.20 14.86
CA MET A 1 -8.75 -59.90 15.38
C MET A 1 -8.37 -58.90 14.29
N LYS A 2 -7.43 -59.17 13.37
CA LYS A 2 -7.03 -58.21 12.30
C LYS A 2 -8.19 -57.68 11.42
N ARG A 3 -9.14 -58.53 11.00
CA ARG A 3 -10.33 -58.09 10.22
C ARG A 3 -11.27 -57.16 11.00
N TYR A 4 -11.49 -57.40 12.29
CA TYR A 4 -12.30 -56.54 13.15
C TYR A 4 -11.63 -55.20 13.43
N PHE A 5 -10.29 -55.19 13.54
CA PHE A 5 -9.51 -53.97 13.73
C PHE A 5 -9.54 -53.07 12.49
N VAL A 6 -9.43 -53.66 11.29
CA VAL A 6 -9.58 -52.94 10.01
C VAL A 6 -11.01 -52.41 9.84
N LEU A 7 -12.04 -53.20 10.17
CA LEU A 7 -13.44 -52.76 10.09
C LEU A 7 -13.74 -51.63 11.08
N LEU A 8 -13.19 -51.70 12.29
CA LEU A 8 -13.31 -50.64 13.30
C LEU A 8 -12.62 -49.37 12.83
N MET A 9 -11.40 -49.45 12.28
CA MET A 9 -10.70 -48.28 11.73
C MET A 9 -11.44 -47.65 10.54
N ILE A 10 -12.04 -48.45 9.65
CA ILE A 10 -12.87 -47.95 8.54
C ILE A 10 -14.14 -47.28 9.08
N MET A 11 -14.80 -47.85 10.10
CA MET A 11 -15.98 -47.22 10.71
C MET A 11 -15.64 -45.93 11.45
N THR A 12 -14.52 -45.87 12.18
CA THR A 12 -14.10 -44.65 12.90
C THR A 12 -13.68 -43.55 11.92
N ALA A 13 -12.93 -43.90 10.86
CA ALA A 13 -12.57 -42.96 9.79
C ALA A 13 -13.83 -42.44 9.06
N GLY A 14 -14.80 -43.32 8.79
CA GLY A 14 -16.09 -42.92 8.21
C GLY A 14 -16.89 -41.98 9.12
N MET A 15 -16.97 -42.26 10.43
CA MET A 15 -17.64 -41.39 11.39
C MET A 15 -16.94 -40.02 11.53
N GLN A 16 -15.60 -39.97 11.48
CA GLN A 16 -14.83 -38.73 11.46
C GLN A 16 -15.11 -37.92 10.20
N LEU A 17 -15.11 -38.55 9.02
CA LEU A 17 -15.48 -37.87 7.77
C LEU A 17 -16.91 -37.31 7.83
N PHE A 18 -17.89 -38.08 8.31
CA PHE A 18 -19.27 -37.59 8.43
C PHE A 18 -19.42 -36.44 9.44
N ALA A 19 -18.68 -36.49 10.56
CA ALA A 19 -18.67 -35.39 11.53
C ALA A 19 -18.00 -34.14 10.96
N GLN A 20 -16.90 -34.31 10.22
CA GLN A 20 -16.22 -33.25 9.48
C GLN A 20 -17.13 -32.65 8.41
N GLU A 21 -17.81 -33.44 7.58
CA GLU A 21 -18.75 -32.96 6.54
C GLU A 21 -19.98 -32.23 7.11
N GLY A 22 -20.34 -32.55 8.36
CA GLY A 22 -21.36 -31.85 9.12
C GLY A 22 -20.92 -30.41 9.46
N MET A 23 -19.67 -30.24 9.88
CA MET A 23 -19.11 -28.98 10.35
C MET A 23 -18.50 -28.13 9.23
N VAL A 24 -17.76 -28.76 8.31
CA VAL A 24 -17.08 -28.17 7.16
C VAL A 24 -17.57 -28.84 5.88
N LYS A 25 -18.13 -28.05 4.96
CA LYS A 25 -18.54 -28.57 3.65
C LYS A 25 -17.32 -28.93 2.79
N PRO A 26 -17.39 -30.04 2.04
CA PRO A 26 -16.34 -30.40 1.09
C PRO A 26 -16.01 -29.26 0.13
N PRO A 27 -14.74 -29.14 -0.31
CA PRO A 27 -14.30 -28.13 -1.24
C PRO A 27 -15.08 -28.26 -2.57
N ARG A 28 -15.51 -27.12 -3.10
CA ARG A 28 -16.23 -27.04 -4.37
C ARG A 28 -15.94 -25.73 -5.09
N VAL A 29 -16.14 -25.68 -6.39
CA VAL A 29 -16.27 -24.40 -7.10
C VAL A 29 -17.69 -23.85 -6.91
N ASP A 30 -17.81 -22.53 -6.80
CA ASP A 30 -19.09 -21.84 -6.63
C ASP A 30 -19.32 -20.84 -7.76
N GLU A 31 -20.35 -21.03 -8.57
CA GLU A 31 -20.62 -20.19 -9.74
C GLU A 31 -20.77 -18.71 -9.39
N ARG A 32 -21.30 -18.38 -8.19
CA ARG A 32 -21.47 -16.98 -7.77
C ARG A 32 -20.13 -16.31 -7.53
N VAL A 33 -19.19 -17.06 -6.92
CA VAL A 33 -17.81 -16.60 -6.69
C VAL A 33 -17.10 -16.40 -8.02
N GLU A 34 -17.21 -17.36 -8.93
CA GLU A 34 -16.60 -17.27 -10.26
C GLU A 34 -17.19 -16.11 -11.08
N LEU A 35 -18.51 -15.93 -11.05
CA LEU A 35 -19.17 -14.82 -11.75
C LEU A 35 -18.70 -13.45 -11.26
N LEU A 36 -18.61 -13.26 -9.94
CA LEU A 36 -18.10 -12.02 -9.36
C LEU A 36 -16.63 -11.79 -9.73
N SER A 37 -15.82 -12.86 -9.71
CA SER A 37 -14.43 -12.82 -10.16
C SER A 37 -14.32 -12.33 -11.61
N ILE A 38 -15.17 -12.84 -12.51
CA ILE A 38 -15.22 -12.46 -13.93
C ILE A 38 -15.59 -10.99 -14.08
N VAL A 39 -16.62 -10.51 -13.38
CA VAL A 39 -17.05 -9.11 -13.45
C VAL A 39 -15.92 -8.17 -13.01
N PHE A 40 -15.29 -8.45 -11.88
CA PHE A 40 -14.21 -7.60 -11.36
C PHE A 40 -12.92 -7.70 -12.19
N ARG A 41 -12.63 -8.87 -12.77
CA ARG A 41 -11.55 -9.04 -13.75
C ARG A 41 -11.74 -8.16 -14.98
N LEU A 42 -12.96 -8.11 -15.55
CA LEU A 42 -13.29 -7.23 -16.69
C LEU A 42 -13.31 -5.75 -16.31
N ALA A 43 -13.58 -5.44 -15.04
CA ALA A 43 -13.49 -4.09 -14.50
C ALA A 43 -12.03 -3.62 -14.31
N GLY A 44 -11.04 -4.52 -14.45
CA GLY A 44 -9.62 -4.21 -14.27
C GLY A 44 -9.17 -4.19 -12.81
N ALA A 45 -9.90 -4.86 -11.92
CA ALA A 45 -9.53 -4.99 -10.51
C ALA A 45 -8.33 -5.94 -10.38
N TYR A 46 -7.12 -5.40 -10.19
CA TYR A 46 -5.87 -6.15 -10.24
C TYR A 46 -5.85 -7.42 -9.36
N GLU A 47 -6.57 -7.40 -8.23
CA GLU A 47 -6.70 -8.53 -7.32
C GLU A 47 -7.43 -9.75 -7.93
N TYR A 48 -8.14 -9.57 -9.05
CA TYR A 48 -8.82 -10.62 -9.81
C TYR A 48 -8.21 -10.87 -11.18
N ASN A 49 -7.12 -10.19 -11.56
CA ASN A 49 -6.59 -10.21 -12.93
C ASN A 49 -5.40 -11.16 -13.14
N ASP A 50 -4.93 -11.86 -12.10
CA ASP A 50 -3.85 -12.84 -12.21
C ASP A 50 -4.20 -13.95 -13.24
N THR A 51 -3.19 -14.50 -13.92
CA THR A 51 -3.32 -15.54 -14.94
C THR A 51 -2.57 -16.83 -14.60
N ILE A 52 -2.24 -17.09 -13.32
CA ILE A 52 -1.63 -18.34 -12.85
C ILE A 52 -2.32 -19.58 -13.47
N TYR A 53 -3.66 -19.60 -13.48
CA TYR A 53 -4.43 -20.68 -14.10
C TYR A 53 -4.97 -20.28 -15.49
N ASN A 54 -4.05 -20.08 -16.43
CA ASN A 54 -4.35 -19.59 -17.78
C ASN A 54 -5.37 -20.46 -18.54
N ALA A 55 -5.35 -21.79 -18.35
CA ALA A 55 -6.28 -22.71 -18.99
C ALA A 55 -7.76 -22.30 -18.79
N TYR A 56 -8.09 -21.73 -17.64
CA TYR A 56 -9.42 -21.23 -17.33
C TYR A 56 -9.58 -19.72 -17.59
N THR A 57 -8.57 -18.90 -17.28
CA THR A 57 -8.69 -17.45 -17.52
C THR A 57 -8.72 -17.09 -19.01
N ASP A 58 -8.11 -17.90 -19.88
CA ASP A 58 -8.21 -17.77 -21.34
C ASP A 58 -9.63 -18.11 -21.84
N GLN A 59 -10.30 -19.08 -21.20
CA GLN A 59 -11.71 -19.39 -21.50
C GLN A 59 -12.62 -18.24 -21.06
N ILE A 60 -12.40 -17.68 -19.85
CA ILE A 60 -13.11 -16.48 -19.39
C ILE A 60 -12.93 -15.36 -20.42
N LYS A 61 -11.68 -15.06 -20.81
CA LYS A 61 -11.38 -14.00 -21.76
C LYS A 61 -12.11 -14.23 -23.10
N THR A 62 -12.01 -15.44 -23.64
CA THR A 62 -12.64 -15.79 -24.92
C THR A 62 -14.15 -15.57 -24.88
N HIS A 63 -14.81 -15.91 -23.76
CA HIS A 63 -16.25 -15.84 -23.62
C HIS A 63 -16.76 -14.44 -23.26
N TYR A 64 -16.09 -13.75 -22.34
CA TYR A 64 -16.60 -12.53 -21.70
C TYR A 64 -15.97 -11.22 -22.17
N GLU A 65 -14.81 -11.23 -22.85
CA GLU A 65 -14.18 -10.02 -23.40
C GLU A 65 -15.13 -9.19 -24.30
N PRO A 66 -16.00 -9.78 -25.14
CA PRO A 66 -16.98 -9.01 -25.94
C PRO A 66 -17.95 -8.18 -25.09
N PHE A 67 -18.08 -8.47 -23.80
CA PHE A 67 -19.01 -7.82 -22.86
C PHE A 67 -18.32 -6.89 -21.86
N LYS A 68 -17.06 -6.51 -22.09
CA LYS A 68 -16.30 -5.61 -21.19
C LYS A 68 -16.89 -4.21 -20.99
N ASP A 69 -17.78 -3.81 -21.90
CA ASP A 69 -18.51 -2.54 -21.85
C ASP A 69 -19.94 -2.71 -21.30
N HIS A 70 -20.29 -3.91 -20.80
CA HIS A 70 -21.60 -4.16 -20.20
C HIS A 70 -21.81 -3.29 -18.94
N PRO A 71 -23.03 -2.78 -18.67
CA PRO A 71 -23.28 -1.85 -17.57
C PRO A 71 -22.81 -2.33 -16.18
N VAL A 72 -22.87 -3.63 -15.89
CA VAL A 72 -22.35 -4.19 -14.61
C VAL A 72 -20.85 -3.98 -14.45
N ILE A 73 -20.08 -4.02 -15.55
CA ILE A 73 -18.62 -3.85 -15.52
C ILE A 73 -18.27 -2.40 -15.24
N GLU A 74 -18.96 -1.47 -15.90
CA GLU A 74 -18.80 -0.04 -15.64
C GLU A 74 -19.24 0.33 -14.22
N PHE A 75 -20.36 -0.25 -13.75
CA PHE A 75 -20.78 -0.09 -12.35
C PHE A 75 -19.73 -0.63 -11.38
N ALA A 76 -19.13 -1.79 -11.65
CA ALA A 76 -18.05 -2.35 -10.84
C ALA A 76 -16.83 -1.42 -10.76
N ARG A 77 -16.44 -0.77 -11.87
CA ARG A 77 -15.37 0.26 -11.88
C ARG A 77 -15.71 1.43 -10.95
N GLN A 78 -16.94 1.93 -11.04
CA GLN A 78 -17.40 3.08 -10.24
C GLN A 78 -17.44 2.76 -8.74
N VAL A 79 -18.04 1.63 -8.34
CA VAL A 79 -18.08 1.29 -6.90
C VAL A 79 -16.70 0.94 -6.34
N ARG A 80 -15.78 0.47 -7.17
CA ARG A 80 -14.39 0.30 -6.77
C ARG A 80 -13.72 1.64 -6.49
N GLU A 81 -13.87 2.62 -7.39
CA GLU A 81 -13.26 3.95 -7.26
C GLU A 81 -13.86 4.77 -6.11
N TYR A 82 -15.19 4.80 -6.00
CA TYR A 82 -15.88 5.72 -5.08
C TYR A 82 -16.32 5.08 -3.77
N ASN A 83 -16.40 3.75 -3.69
CA ASN A 83 -16.87 3.04 -2.50
C ASN A 83 -15.85 2.05 -1.93
N GLY A 84 -14.71 1.84 -2.59
CA GLY A 84 -13.68 0.91 -2.13
C GLY A 84 -14.13 -0.56 -2.20
N ILE A 85 -15.05 -0.90 -3.11
CA ILE A 85 -15.42 -2.28 -3.41
C ILE A 85 -14.27 -2.94 -4.18
N ALA A 86 -13.40 -3.59 -3.41
CA ALA A 86 -12.22 -4.31 -3.86
C ALA A 86 -12.01 -5.51 -2.96
N TYR A 87 -11.18 -6.46 -3.39
CA TYR A 87 -10.84 -7.65 -2.59
C TYR A 87 -12.08 -8.37 -2.04
N ASP A 88 -12.09 -8.69 -0.75
CA ASP A 88 -13.14 -9.44 -0.05
C ASP A 88 -14.57 -8.91 -0.27
N ALA A 89 -14.76 -7.61 -0.53
CA ALA A 89 -16.08 -7.00 -0.75
C ALA A 89 -16.87 -7.68 -1.88
N ALA A 90 -16.21 -8.06 -2.97
CA ALA A 90 -16.86 -8.75 -4.08
C ALA A 90 -17.28 -10.17 -3.67
N MET A 91 -16.48 -10.84 -2.83
CA MET A 91 -16.81 -12.18 -2.34
C MET A 91 -17.94 -12.15 -1.30
N PHE A 92 -18.03 -11.10 -0.47
CA PHE A 92 -19.19 -10.85 0.39
C PHE A 92 -20.49 -10.74 -0.41
N MET A 93 -20.47 -10.04 -1.56
CA MET A 93 -21.61 -10.05 -2.49
C MET A 93 -21.89 -11.47 -3.00
N ALA A 94 -20.88 -12.18 -3.51
CA ALA A 94 -21.07 -13.52 -4.07
C ALA A 94 -21.75 -14.51 -3.09
N ILE A 95 -21.28 -14.59 -1.85
CA ILE A 95 -21.84 -15.51 -0.85
C ILE A 95 -23.22 -15.10 -0.34
N SER A 96 -23.62 -13.85 -0.59
CA SER A 96 -24.90 -13.29 -0.15
C SER A 96 -26.05 -13.49 -1.13
N LEU A 97 -25.78 -14.10 -2.28
CA LEU A 97 -26.77 -14.40 -3.31
C LEU A 97 -27.10 -15.89 -3.35
N ASP A 98 -28.29 -16.28 -3.79
CA ASP A 98 -28.63 -17.68 -4.08
C ASP A 98 -28.24 -18.06 -5.53
N ASN A 99 -28.62 -19.26 -5.99
CA ASN A 99 -28.31 -19.72 -7.35
C ASN A 99 -29.08 -18.97 -8.45
N ASN A 100 -30.13 -18.23 -8.11
CA ASN A 100 -30.86 -17.33 -9.02
C ASN A 100 -30.33 -15.89 -8.94
N LEU A 101 -29.23 -15.69 -8.21
CA LEU A 101 -28.64 -14.38 -7.88
C LEU A 101 -29.58 -13.50 -7.06
N ASP A 102 -30.53 -14.08 -6.31
CA ASP A 102 -31.38 -13.36 -5.36
C ASP A 102 -30.70 -13.26 -3.99
N PRO A 103 -30.83 -12.13 -3.27
CA PRO A 103 -30.29 -12.01 -1.91
C PRO A 103 -30.81 -13.11 -0.97
N LEU A 104 -29.90 -13.86 -0.33
CA LEU A 104 -30.22 -14.89 0.68
C LEU A 104 -30.86 -14.28 1.93
N VAL A 105 -30.52 -13.02 2.22
CA VAL A 105 -31.08 -12.18 3.27
C VAL A 105 -31.35 -10.79 2.70
N PRO A 106 -32.31 -10.04 3.24
CA PRO A 106 -32.52 -8.66 2.80
C PRO A 106 -31.25 -7.82 2.97
N PHE A 107 -30.84 -7.15 1.91
CA PHE A 107 -29.72 -6.21 1.96
C PHE A 107 -30.07 -4.98 2.80
N THR A 108 -29.08 -4.45 3.50
CA THR A 108 -29.20 -3.32 4.42
C THR A 108 -27.97 -2.41 4.26
N GLY A 109 -27.85 -1.35 5.07
CA GLY A 109 -26.63 -0.52 5.06
C GLY A 109 -25.33 -1.29 5.32
N ASN A 110 -25.40 -2.46 5.98
CA ASN A 110 -24.24 -3.28 6.34
C ASN A 110 -24.24 -4.68 5.70
N ILE A 111 -25.21 -4.99 4.82
CA ILE A 111 -25.36 -6.30 4.17
C ILE A 111 -25.51 -6.05 2.67
N PRO A 112 -24.70 -6.66 1.79
CA PRO A 112 -23.79 -7.79 2.04
C PRO A 112 -22.52 -7.45 2.82
N GLU A 113 -22.03 -6.21 2.71
CA GLU A 113 -21.12 -5.57 3.66
C GLU A 113 -21.29 -4.04 3.58
N ALA A 114 -20.64 -3.29 4.46
CA ALA A 114 -20.91 -1.86 4.66
C ALA A 114 -20.54 -0.97 3.47
N ARG A 115 -19.49 -1.31 2.71
CA ARG A 115 -19.04 -0.48 1.57
C ARG A 115 -20.06 -0.51 0.42
N TRP A 116 -20.75 -1.63 0.21
CA TRP A 116 -21.80 -1.74 -0.81
C TRP A 116 -22.97 -0.80 -0.48
N GLY A 117 -23.44 -0.83 0.77
CA GLY A 117 -24.72 -0.23 1.14
C GLY A 117 -25.91 -0.86 0.41
N GLN A 118 -27.13 -0.55 0.85
CA GLN A 118 -28.33 -1.24 0.36
C GLN A 118 -28.64 -0.96 -1.11
N GLU A 119 -28.69 0.32 -1.51
CA GLU A 119 -29.16 0.72 -2.84
C GLU A 119 -28.22 0.22 -3.95
N LYS A 120 -26.91 0.46 -3.80
CA LYS A 120 -25.92 0.01 -4.80
C LYS A 120 -25.81 -1.50 -4.87
N ALA A 121 -25.93 -2.20 -3.73
CA ALA A 121 -25.95 -3.65 -3.72
C ALA A 121 -27.12 -4.20 -4.55
N MET A 122 -28.31 -3.65 -4.38
CA MET A 122 -29.50 -4.06 -5.15
C MET A 122 -29.38 -3.72 -6.63
N GLU A 123 -28.82 -2.55 -6.97
CA GLU A 123 -28.56 -2.16 -8.35
C GLU A 123 -27.53 -3.09 -9.02
N PHE A 124 -26.43 -3.39 -8.32
CA PHE A 124 -25.43 -4.33 -8.79
C PHE A 124 -26.02 -5.71 -9.05
N VAL A 125 -26.83 -6.25 -8.14
CA VAL A 125 -27.50 -7.55 -8.33
C VAL A 125 -28.40 -7.54 -9.55
N ARG A 126 -29.16 -6.45 -9.78
CA ARG A 126 -30.00 -6.31 -10.97
C ARG A 126 -29.16 -6.38 -12.24
N LEU A 127 -28.06 -5.62 -12.28
CA LEU A 127 -27.12 -5.60 -13.42
C LEU A 127 -26.39 -6.93 -13.60
N LEU A 128 -26.07 -7.63 -12.51
CA LEU A 128 -25.43 -8.94 -12.52
C LEU A 128 -26.34 -10.01 -13.13
N LYS A 129 -27.65 -9.96 -12.84
CA LYS A 129 -28.64 -10.85 -13.46
C LYS A 129 -28.77 -10.62 -14.96
N ASP A 130 -28.76 -9.36 -15.39
CA ASP A 130 -28.76 -9.01 -16.82
C ASP A 130 -27.49 -9.54 -17.50
N PHE A 131 -26.32 -9.35 -16.87
CA PHE A 131 -25.04 -9.87 -17.35
C PHE A 131 -25.05 -11.39 -17.47
N TYR A 132 -25.49 -12.12 -16.45
CA TYR A 132 -25.54 -13.59 -16.45
C TYR A 132 -26.38 -14.13 -17.61
N ARG A 133 -27.52 -13.48 -17.91
CA ARG A 133 -28.40 -13.84 -19.02
C ARG A 133 -27.77 -13.50 -20.37
N GLU A 134 -27.27 -12.28 -20.55
CA GLU A 134 -26.81 -11.76 -21.84
C GLU A 134 -25.49 -12.37 -22.29
N THR A 135 -24.66 -12.76 -21.34
CA THR A 135 -23.42 -13.49 -21.61
C THR A 135 -23.62 -15.00 -21.69
N ASN A 136 -24.84 -15.52 -21.50
CA ASN A 136 -25.10 -16.96 -21.46
C ASN A 136 -24.18 -17.71 -20.46
N SER A 137 -24.00 -17.12 -19.28
CA SER A 137 -23.09 -17.65 -18.23
C SER A 137 -23.42 -19.08 -17.82
N ALA A 138 -24.70 -19.46 -17.83
CA ALA A 138 -25.11 -20.83 -17.50
C ALA A 138 -24.48 -21.88 -18.45
N GLU A 139 -24.34 -21.57 -19.74
CA GLU A 139 -23.66 -22.46 -20.69
C GLU A 139 -22.15 -22.46 -20.45
N PHE A 140 -21.56 -21.29 -20.18
CA PHE A 140 -20.14 -21.19 -19.84
C PHE A 140 -19.78 -22.04 -18.61
N PHE A 141 -20.55 -21.95 -17.53
CA PHE A 141 -20.29 -22.73 -16.31
C PHE A 141 -20.48 -24.23 -16.56
N ARG A 142 -21.50 -24.63 -17.33
CA ARG A 142 -21.70 -26.04 -17.71
C ARG A 142 -20.56 -26.57 -18.58
N ALA A 143 -20.05 -25.78 -19.52
CA ALA A 143 -18.93 -26.18 -20.38
C ALA A 143 -17.64 -26.41 -19.59
N ASN A 144 -17.50 -25.78 -18.42
CA ASN A 144 -16.32 -25.86 -17.56
C ASN A 144 -16.49 -26.77 -16.33
N GLU A 145 -17.59 -27.53 -16.26
CA GLU A 145 -17.89 -28.38 -15.10
C GLU A 145 -16.78 -29.40 -14.79
N GLN A 146 -16.15 -29.98 -15.81
CA GLN A 146 -15.03 -30.92 -15.63
C GLN A 146 -13.80 -30.23 -15.01
N THR A 147 -13.50 -29.01 -15.43
CA THR A 147 -12.43 -28.19 -14.85
C THR A 147 -12.70 -27.89 -13.37
N TYR A 148 -13.96 -27.63 -13.01
CA TYR A 148 -14.38 -27.39 -11.64
C TYR A 148 -14.26 -28.64 -10.77
N GLN A 149 -14.73 -29.78 -11.27
CA GLN A 149 -14.59 -31.06 -10.59
C GLN A 149 -13.13 -31.43 -10.37
N LEU A 150 -12.26 -31.22 -11.37
CA LEU A 150 -10.83 -31.45 -11.25
C LEU A 150 -10.20 -30.59 -10.15
N ALA A 151 -10.51 -29.29 -10.11
CA ALA A 151 -9.99 -28.40 -9.08
C ALA A 151 -10.37 -28.86 -7.67
N SER A 152 -11.62 -29.24 -7.44
CA SER A 152 -12.09 -29.76 -6.15
C SER A 152 -11.49 -31.12 -5.80
N GLN A 153 -11.32 -32.01 -6.78
CA GLN A 153 -10.62 -33.29 -6.58
C GLN A 153 -9.16 -33.08 -6.18
N ARG A 154 -8.47 -32.12 -6.81
CA ARG A 154 -7.08 -31.79 -6.47
C ARG A 154 -6.95 -31.09 -5.11
N PHE A 155 -7.99 -30.40 -4.63
CA PHE A 155 -8.03 -29.84 -3.29
C PHE A 155 -8.36 -30.88 -2.20
N ALA A 156 -9.02 -31.99 -2.56
CA ALA A 156 -9.48 -32.99 -1.60
C ALA A 156 -8.40 -33.47 -0.61
N PRO A 157 -7.14 -33.72 -1.00
CA PRO A 157 -6.10 -34.09 -0.04
C PRO A 157 -5.83 -33.05 1.06
N VAL A 158 -5.98 -31.76 0.75
CA VAL A 158 -5.88 -30.67 1.75
C VAL A 158 -7.03 -30.74 2.74
N PHE A 159 -8.25 -30.97 2.24
CA PHE A 159 -9.45 -31.11 3.05
C PHE A 159 -9.42 -32.37 3.93
N GLU A 160 -8.97 -33.50 3.38
CA GLU A 160 -8.88 -34.78 4.10
C GLU A 160 -7.87 -34.75 5.24
N LYS A 161 -6.83 -33.90 5.17
CA LYS A 161 -5.87 -33.70 6.27
C LYS A 161 -6.47 -32.93 7.46
N MET A 162 -7.63 -32.28 7.28
CA MET A 162 -8.20 -31.41 8.30
C MET A 162 -8.86 -32.20 9.43
N ASP A 163 -8.29 -32.12 10.63
CA ASP A 163 -8.99 -32.48 11.86
C ASP A 163 -9.93 -31.34 12.28
N ALA A 164 -11.18 -31.47 11.88
CA ALA A 164 -12.23 -30.54 12.25
C ALA A 164 -12.65 -30.73 13.74
N ALA A 165 -12.44 -31.91 14.33
CA ALA A 165 -12.76 -32.16 15.74
C ALA A 165 -11.79 -31.45 16.71
N TRP A 166 -10.61 -31.05 16.22
CA TRP A 166 -9.67 -30.25 16.99
C TRP A 166 -10.29 -28.95 17.50
N TYR A 167 -11.09 -28.23 16.70
CA TYR A 167 -11.65 -26.93 17.10
C TYR A 167 -12.49 -27.00 18.39
N PRO A 168 -13.56 -27.81 18.48
CA PRO A 168 -14.31 -27.94 19.73
C PRO A 168 -13.48 -28.50 20.88
N ALA A 169 -12.54 -29.41 20.61
CA ALA A 169 -11.67 -29.99 21.64
C ALA A 169 -10.72 -28.93 22.24
N PHE A 170 -10.15 -28.09 21.38
CA PHE A 170 -9.20 -27.05 21.75
C PHE A 170 -9.92 -25.84 22.36
N TYR A 171 -10.91 -25.25 21.70
CA TYR A 171 -11.60 -24.06 22.20
C TYR A 171 -12.58 -24.34 23.36
N GLY A 172 -13.02 -25.59 23.50
CA GLY A 172 -13.99 -26.02 24.51
C GLY A 172 -15.44 -25.71 24.17
N GLN A 173 -15.72 -25.23 22.96
CA GLN A 173 -17.05 -24.93 22.45
C GLN A 173 -17.17 -25.40 21.00
N ALA A 174 -18.30 -25.99 20.62
CA ALA A 174 -18.57 -26.30 19.22
C ALA A 174 -18.82 -25.01 18.43
N PRO A 175 -18.38 -24.94 17.16
CA PRO A 175 -18.73 -23.80 16.31
C PRO A 175 -20.24 -23.73 16.14
N GLU A 176 -20.76 -22.51 16.20
CA GLU A 176 -22.15 -22.24 15.81
C GLU A 176 -22.28 -22.06 14.29
N GLU A 177 -21.16 -21.86 13.59
CA GLU A 177 -21.12 -21.67 12.15
C GLU A 177 -20.90 -22.99 11.39
N GLN A 178 -21.38 -23.01 10.15
CA GLN A 178 -21.00 -24.01 9.15
C GLN A 178 -19.86 -23.45 8.29
N PHE A 179 -18.76 -24.17 8.23
CA PHE A 179 -17.63 -23.80 7.39
C PHE A 179 -17.82 -24.29 5.96
N VAL A 180 -17.39 -23.50 4.98
CA VAL A 180 -17.54 -23.81 3.55
C VAL A 180 -16.24 -23.49 2.82
N ILE A 181 -15.73 -24.43 2.05
CA ILE A 181 -14.51 -24.23 1.26
C ILE A 181 -14.89 -24.03 -0.20
N ILE A 182 -14.48 -22.91 -0.78
CA ILE A 182 -14.70 -22.61 -2.19
C ILE A 182 -13.36 -22.58 -2.92
N ASN A 183 -13.22 -23.36 -3.99
CA ASN A 183 -12.10 -23.25 -4.92
C ASN A 183 -12.44 -22.16 -5.95
N ALA A 184 -11.75 -21.04 -5.89
CA ALA A 184 -12.01 -19.86 -6.71
C ALA A 184 -10.98 -19.73 -7.83
N LEU A 185 -11.29 -20.33 -8.98
CA LEU A 185 -10.36 -20.47 -10.10
C LEU A 185 -10.10 -19.11 -10.77
N GLY A 186 -11.10 -18.23 -10.79
CA GLY A 186 -10.98 -16.90 -11.38
C GLY A 186 -10.20 -15.88 -10.54
N ASN A 187 -10.04 -16.13 -9.24
CA ASN A 187 -9.51 -15.15 -8.26
C ASN A 187 -7.98 -14.99 -8.30
N GLY A 188 -7.28 -15.77 -9.13
CA GLY A 188 -5.83 -15.80 -9.07
C GLY A 188 -5.33 -16.39 -7.77
N GLY A 189 -4.22 -15.88 -7.25
CA GLY A 189 -3.64 -16.33 -5.98
C GLY A 189 -4.29 -15.78 -4.71
N ASN A 190 -5.34 -14.96 -4.82
CA ASN A 190 -5.95 -14.32 -3.64
C ASN A 190 -6.95 -15.23 -2.94
N ASN A 191 -6.95 -15.18 -1.61
CA ASN A 191 -7.88 -15.90 -0.74
C ASN A 191 -8.74 -14.90 0.05
N TYR A 192 -9.96 -15.31 0.40
CA TYR A 192 -10.89 -14.46 1.13
C TYR A 192 -11.70 -15.27 2.15
N GLY A 193 -11.96 -14.65 3.31
CA GLY A 193 -12.73 -15.22 4.42
C GLY A 193 -14.12 -14.64 4.65
N PRO A 194 -15.02 -14.49 3.64
CA PRO A 194 -16.29 -13.83 3.86
C PRO A 194 -17.24 -14.70 4.70
N GLN A 195 -18.18 -14.06 5.39
CA GLN A 195 -19.15 -14.74 6.23
C GLN A 195 -20.55 -14.16 6.06
N ILE A 196 -21.56 -14.98 6.35
CA ILE A 196 -22.98 -14.58 6.29
C ILE A 196 -23.79 -15.25 7.40
N ARG A 197 -24.75 -14.50 7.94
CA ARG A 197 -25.81 -15.04 8.80
C ARG A 197 -27.12 -15.12 8.00
N LEU A 198 -27.66 -16.32 7.85
CA LEU A 198 -28.90 -16.59 7.12
C LEU A 198 -30.14 -16.22 7.94
N GLN A 199 -31.31 -16.13 7.29
CA GLN A 199 -32.57 -15.77 7.94
C GLN A 199 -32.97 -16.71 9.09
N ASN A 200 -32.59 -17.99 9.00
CA ASN A 200 -32.84 -18.99 10.04
C ASN A 200 -31.85 -18.90 11.22
N GLY A 201 -30.97 -17.88 11.24
CA GLY A 201 -29.95 -17.68 12.25
C GLY A 201 -28.66 -18.46 12.02
N GLN A 202 -28.64 -19.42 11.08
CA GLN A 202 -27.44 -20.19 10.76
C GLN A 202 -26.36 -19.27 10.20
N ARG A 203 -25.17 -19.36 10.77
CA ARG A 203 -23.99 -18.65 10.27
C ARG A 203 -23.18 -19.56 9.35
N LYS A 204 -22.62 -18.98 8.28
CA LYS A 204 -21.70 -19.64 7.37
C LYS A 204 -20.42 -18.82 7.24
N VAL A 205 -19.28 -19.49 7.35
CA VAL A 205 -17.96 -18.89 7.21
C VAL A 205 -17.27 -19.58 6.04
N TYR A 206 -16.81 -18.80 5.08
CA TYR A 206 -16.24 -19.31 3.84
C TYR A 206 -14.73 -19.15 3.86
N ALA A 207 -14.02 -20.18 3.40
CA ALA A 207 -12.64 -20.08 2.95
C ALA A 207 -12.65 -20.12 1.42
N VAL A 208 -12.57 -18.96 0.78
CA VAL A 208 -12.49 -18.81 -0.67
C VAL A 208 -11.02 -18.88 -1.07
N MET A 209 -10.61 -20.00 -1.65
CA MET A 209 -9.23 -20.36 -1.93
C MET A 209 -8.90 -20.19 -3.42
N GLY A 210 -7.98 -19.27 -3.72
CA GLY A 210 -7.42 -19.07 -5.06
C GLY A 210 -6.45 -20.18 -5.47
N ILE A 211 -5.80 -20.00 -6.62
CA ILE A 211 -4.79 -20.91 -7.16
C ILE A 211 -3.43 -20.23 -7.17
N TRP A 212 -2.45 -20.83 -6.50
CA TRP A 212 -1.08 -20.34 -6.44
C TRP A 212 -0.14 -20.96 -7.46
N LYS A 213 -0.44 -22.18 -7.92
CA LYS A 213 0.45 -22.96 -8.79
C LYS A 213 -0.33 -23.89 -9.71
N THR A 214 0.29 -24.20 -10.83
CA THR A 214 -0.14 -25.23 -11.78
C THR A 214 0.98 -26.23 -12.02
N ASP A 215 0.63 -27.44 -12.43
CA ASP A 215 1.61 -28.45 -12.85
C ASP A 215 2.05 -28.23 -14.31
N GLN A 216 2.91 -29.12 -14.82
CA GLN A 216 3.41 -29.03 -16.20
C GLN A 216 2.30 -29.19 -17.26
N ALA A 217 1.15 -29.79 -16.91
CA ALA A 217 -0.02 -29.90 -17.78
C ALA A 217 -0.92 -28.65 -17.68
N GLY A 218 -0.62 -27.72 -16.77
CA GLY A 218 -1.38 -26.50 -16.56
C GLY A 218 -2.52 -26.66 -15.55
N ASP A 219 -2.69 -27.82 -14.93
CA ASP A 219 -3.75 -28.06 -13.96
C ASP A 219 -3.38 -27.53 -12.56
N PRO A 220 -4.36 -27.14 -11.72
CA PRO A 220 -4.07 -26.53 -10.42
C PRO A 220 -3.34 -27.49 -9.46
N ILE A 221 -2.44 -26.95 -8.65
CA ILE A 221 -1.78 -27.68 -7.55
C ILE A 221 -2.26 -27.11 -6.22
N TYR A 222 -2.73 -28.01 -5.35
CA TYR A 222 -3.04 -27.72 -3.95
C TYR A 222 -2.23 -28.65 -3.07
N THR A 223 -1.21 -28.11 -2.39
CA THR A 223 -0.42 -28.85 -1.41
C THR A 223 -0.99 -28.58 -0.01
N ALA A 224 -1.02 -29.61 0.84
CA ALA A 224 -1.51 -29.43 2.20
C ALA A 224 -0.57 -28.51 2.99
N GLU A 225 0.73 -28.55 2.70
CA GLU A 225 1.73 -27.73 3.37
C GLU A 225 1.47 -26.23 3.15
N GLU A 226 1.01 -25.83 1.96
CA GLU A 226 0.81 -24.41 1.63
C GLU A 226 -0.61 -23.94 1.96
N TYR A 227 -1.64 -24.69 1.59
CA TYR A 227 -3.04 -24.21 1.68
C TYR A 227 -3.65 -24.39 3.06
N PHE A 228 -3.17 -25.38 3.81
CA PHE A 228 -3.79 -25.77 5.06
C PHE A 228 -3.64 -24.73 6.17
N PRO A 229 -2.47 -24.08 6.38
CA PRO A 229 -2.37 -23.00 7.36
C PRO A 229 -3.37 -21.87 7.10
N THR A 230 -3.57 -21.50 5.84
CA THR A 230 -4.58 -20.50 5.44
C THR A 230 -6.00 -20.98 5.72
N LEU A 231 -6.32 -22.24 5.46
CA LEU A 231 -7.65 -22.80 5.78
C LEU A 231 -7.95 -22.71 7.28
N VAL A 232 -6.98 -23.13 8.11
CA VAL A 232 -7.11 -23.10 9.57
C VAL A 232 -7.23 -21.67 10.08
N HIS A 233 -6.49 -20.73 9.49
CA HIS A 233 -6.55 -19.31 9.78
C HIS A 233 -7.97 -18.75 9.64
N GLU A 234 -8.61 -18.94 8.49
CA GLU A 234 -9.94 -18.39 8.22
C GLU A 234 -11.00 -18.90 9.21
N PHE A 235 -10.93 -20.18 9.58
CA PHE A 235 -11.90 -20.77 10.50
C PHE A 235 -11.68 -20.35 11.95
N ASN A 236 -10.43 -20.13 12.36
CA ASN A 236 -10.07 -19.67 13.70
C ASN A 236 -10.68 -18.30 14.08
N HIS A 237 -10.96 -17.42 13.10
CA HIS A 237 -11.65 -16.15 13.37
C HIS A 237 -13.00 -16.33 14.06
N SER A 238 -13.72 -17.41 13.75
CA SER A 238 -15.03 -17.71 14.33
C SER A 238 -14.97 -17.96 15.84
N PHE A 239 -13.88 -18.57 16.29
CA PHE A 239 -13.65 -18.92 17.69
C PHE A 239 -12.97 -17.81 18.49
N ILE A 240 -12.27 -16.88 17.84
CA ILE A 240 -11.38 -15.93 18.52
C ILE A 240 -11.94 -14.51 18.57
N ASN A 241 -12.58 -14.04 17.50
CA ASN A 241 -12.91 -12.61 17.38
C ASN A 241 -13.76 -12.12 18.57
N HIS A 242 -14.77 -12.90 18.97
CA HIS A 242 -15.65 -12.58 20.08
C HIS A 242 -14.92 -12.61 21.44
N LEU A 243 -13.85 -13.38 21.59
CA LEU A 243 -13.08 -13.45 22.85
C LEU A 243 -12.43 -12.11 23.17
N ILE A 244 -11.82 -11.47 22.17
CA ILE A 244 -11.24 -10.13 22.35
C ILE A 244 -12.32 -9.07 22.49
N ASP A 245 -13.42 -9.16 21.71
CA ASP A 245 -14.51 -8.18 21.79
C ASP A 245 -15.19 -8.18 23.16
N ASN A 246 -15.49 -9.37 23.70
CA ASN A 246 -16.16 -9.53 25.00
C ASN A 246 -15.24 -9.18 26.18
N ASN A 247 -13.92 -9.19 25.99
CA ASN A 247 -12.93 -8.97 27.04
C ASN A 247 -12.07 -7.72 26.80
N ARG A 248 -12.55 -6.77 26.00
CA ARG A 248 -11.76 -5.64 25.50
C ARG A 248 -11.05 -4.86 26.62
N GLU A 249 -11.74 -4.63 27.73
CA GLU A 249 -11.19 -3.91 28.88
C GLU A 249 -9.94 -4.58 29.49
N LEU A 250 -9.85 -5.92 29.46
CA LEU A 250 -8.70 -6.66 29.98
C LEU A 250 -7.43 -6.42 29.14
N PHE A 251 -7.59 -6.08 27.86
CA PHE A 251 -6.49 -5.98 26.90
C PHE A 251 -6.14 -4.55 26.51
N THR A 252 -6.93 -3.53 26.89
CA THR A 252 -6.73 -2.15 26.43
C THR A 252 -5.32 -1.63 26.67
N THR A 253 -4.81 -1.73 27.91
CA THR A 253 -3.50 -1.19 28.28
C THR A 253 -2.35 -1.87 27.54
N SER A 254 -2.37 -3.21 27.46
CA SER A 254 -1.33 -3.98 26.76
C SER A 254 -1.44 -3.80 25.25
N GLY A 255 -2.66 -3.72 24.73
CA GLY A 255 -2.98 -3.48 23.33
C GLY A 255 -2.48 -2.13 22.82
N GLU A 256 -2.79 -1.04 23.53
CA GLU A 256 -2.33 0.29 23.18
C GLU A 256 -0.80 0.37 23.16
N LYS A 257 -0.13 -0.20 24.19
CA LYS A 257 1.33 -0.23 24.26
C LYS A 257 1.98 -1.04 23.13
N ILE A 258 1.44 -2.22 22.81
CA ILE A 258 1.96 -3.01 21.69
C ILE A 258 1.75 -2.25 20.37
N PHE A 259 0.56 -1.69 20.17
CA PHE A 259 0.20 -1.00 18.94
C PHE A 259 1.00 0.30 18.73
N GLU A 260 1.41 0.99 19.79
CA GLU A 260 2.35 2.12 19.70
C GLU A 260 3.65 1.72 18.99
N ILE A 261 4.16 0.52 19.24
CA ILE A 261 5.44 0.03 18.69
C ILE A 261 5.28 -0.62 17.32
N VAL A 262 4.22 -1.41 17.10
CA VAL A 262 4.03 -2.16 15.84
C VAL A 262 3.06 -1.50 14.88
N GLY A 263 2.38 -0.42 15.27
CA GLY A 263 1.26 0.19 14.56
C GLY A 263 1.57 0.53 13.10
N THR A 264 2.74 1.11 12.82
CA THR A 264 3.16 1.43 11.44
C THR A 264 3.26 0.19 10.54
N VAL A 265 3.73 -0.95 11.08
CA VAL A 265 3.83 -2.22 10.33
C VAL A 265 2.46 -2.87 10.18
N MET A 266 1.62 -2.76 11.23
CA MET A 266 0.27 -3.33 11.26
C MET A 266 -0.70 -2.60 10.35
N GLN A 267 -0.64 -1.27 10.28
CA GLN A 267 -1.48 -0.45 9.41
C GLN A 267 -1.24 -0.72 7.91
N LYS A 268 0.01 -1.02 7.52
CA LYS A 268 0.32 -1.47 6.14
C LYS A 268 -0.35 -2.80 5.78
N GLN A 269 -0.77 -3.56 6.78
CA GLN A 269 -1.53 -4.80 6.64
C GLN A 269 -3.01 -4.61 6.96
N ALA A 270 -3.51 -3.37 6.89
CA ALA A 270 -4.90 -2.98 7.15
C ALA A 270 -5.38 -3.18 8.60
N TYR A 271 -4.49 -3.37 9.57
CA TYR A 271 -4.84 -3.40 10.99
C TYR A 271 -4.72 -2.00 11.60
N GLY A 272 -5.86 -1.30 11.68
CA GLY A 272 -5.92 0.11 12.11
C GLY A 272 -5.94 0.33 13.63
N ALA A 273 -6.08 -0.71 14.44
CA ALA A 273 -6.20 -0.59 15.90
C ALA A 273 -5.72 -1.84 16.64
N TRP A 274 -5.35 -1.69 17.91
CA TRP A 274 -4.78 -2.76 18.74
C TRP A 274 -5.65 -4.02 18.83
N HIS A 275 -6.97 -3.87 18.93
CA HIS A 275 -7.90 -5.00 19.09
C HIS A 275 -7.97 -5.85 17.82
N MET A 276 -7.76 -5.25 16.64
CA MET A 276 -7.62 -6.00 15.38
C MET A 276 -6.32 -6.82 15.40
N VAL A 277 -5.21 -6.21 15.82
CA VAL A 277 -3.91 -6.89 15.96
C VAL A 277 -4.00 -8.07 16.94
N PHE A 278 -4.69 -7.93 18.07
CA PHE A 278 -4.80 -9.00 19.07
C PHE A 278 -5.67 -10.16 18.60
N LYS A 279 -6.81 -9.89 17.96
CA LYS A 279 -7.62 -10.94 17.31
C LYS A 279 -6.78 -11.73 16.31
N GLU A 280 -6.08 -11.01 15.45
CA GLU A 280 -5.21 -11.58 14.43
C GLU A 280 -4.05 -12.39 15.02
N SER A 281 -3.44 -11.89 16.09
CA SER A 281 -2.34 -12.57 16.78
C SER A 281 -2.76 -13.91 17.34
N LEU A 282 -3.93 -13.96 17.99
CA LEU A 282 -4.48 -15.20 18.53
C LEU A 282 -4.85 -16.18 17.40
N VAL A 283 -5.42 -15.69 16.29
CA VAL A 283 -5.73 -16.53 15.12
C VAL A 283 -4.46 -17.15 14.56
N ARG A 284 -3.41 -16.35 14.37
CA ARG A 284 -2.10 -16.80 13.87
C ARG A 284 -1.41 -17.77 14.84
N ALA A 285 -1.48 -17.50 16.14
CA ALA A 285 -0.93 -18.41 17.15
C ALA A 285 -1.70 -19.73 17.21
N ALA A 286 -3.02 -19.70 17.00
CA ALA A 286 -3.85 -20.89 16.93
C ALA A 286 -3.53 -21.75 15.70
N VAL A 287 -3.12 -21.16 14.58
CA VAL A 287 -2.59 -21.92 13.42
C VAL A 287 -1.31 -22.66 13.80
N ILE A 288 -0.35 -21.98 14.44
CA ILE A 288 0.90 -22.61 14.91
C ILE A 288 0.59 -23.72 15.93
N LYS A 289 -0.34 -23.47 16.85
CA LYS A 289 -0.80 -24.46 17.83
C LYS A 289 -1.45 -25.67 17.16
N TYR A 290 -2.31 -25.45 16.17
CA TYR A 290 -2.87 -26.52 15.35
C TYR A 290 -1.76 -27.34 14.71
N MET A 291 -0.79 -26.68 14.06
CA MET A 291 0.32 -27.38 13.42
C MET A 291 1.16 -28.18 14.41
N LYS A 292 1.35 -27.71 15.65
CA LYS A 292 2.04 -28.48 16.71
C LYS A 292 1.25 -29.70 17.19
N ASP A 293 -0.08 -29.61 17.19
CA ASP A 293 -0.97 -30.71 17.60
C ASP A 293 -1.14 -31.78 16.51
N HIS A 294 -0.66 -31.51 15.30
CA HIS A 294 -0.73 -32.39 14.15
C HIS A 294 0.68 -32.68 13.64
N ASP A 295 0.89 -33.74 12.87
CA ASP A 295 2.23 -34.21 12.46
C ASP A 295 2.92 -33.32 11.40
N PHE A 296 2.81 -31.99 11.49
CA PHE A 296 3.60 -31.07 10.69
C PHE A 296 5.07 -31.15 11.08
N SER A 297 5.96 -30.97 10.10
CA SER A 297 7.39 -31.03 10.39
C SER A 297 7.81 -29.83 11.25
N PRO A 298 8.86 -29.97 12.09
CA PRO A 298 9.41 -28.83 12.82
C PRO A 298 9.84 -27.68 11.89
N THR A 299 10.20 -27.99 10.65
CA THR A 299 10.56 -27.00 9.64
C THR A 299 9.34 -26.20 9.17
N ASP A 300 8.20 -26.86 8.94
CA ASP A 300 6.96 -26.18 8.54
C ASP A 300 6.45 -25.26 9.64
N ILE A 301 6.49 -25.73 10.90
CA ILE A 301 6.10 -24.92 12.07
C ILE A 301 7.03 -23.71 12.21
N ALA A 302 8.34 -23.89 12.04
CA ALA A 302 9.31 -22.81 12.10
C ALA A 302 9.11 -21.80 10.96
N ASN A 303 8.79 -22.25 9.75
CA ASN A 303 8.49 -21.39 8.61
C ASN A 303 7.22 -20.56 8.84
N GLU A 304 6.12 -21.19 9.28
CA GLU A 304 4.87 -20.48 9.62
C GLU A 304 5.13 -19.43 10.71
N THR A 305 5.88 -19.80 11.75
CA THR A 305 6.25 -18.90 12.86
C THR A 305 7.08 -17.71 12.35
N MET A 306 8.08 -17.97 11.50
CA MET A 306 8.92 -16.93 10.89
C MET A 306 8.10 -15.96 10.04
N ASP A 307 7.12 -16.47 9.29
CA ASP A 307 6.23 -15.63 8.49
C ASP A 307 5.39 -14.70 9.37
N GLN A 308 4.98 -15.14 10.57
CA GLN A 308 4.28 -14.27 11.52
C GLN A 308 5.19 -13.20 12.13
N LEU A 309 6.42 -13.59 12.51
CA LEU A 309 7.44 -12.65 13.00
C LEU A 309 7.77 -11.58 11.94
N ALA A 310 7.91 -11.98 10.68
CA ALA A 310 8.14 -11.10 9.53
C ALA A 310 7.00 -10.10 9.29
N ARG A 311 5.77 -10.49 9.63
CA ARG A 311 4.57 -9.62 9.60
C ARG A 311 4.47 -8.69 10.82
N GLY A 312 5.43 -8.75 11.75
CA GLY A 312 5.50 -7.87 12.92
C GLY A 312 4.81 -8.40 14.18
N PHE A 313 4.34 -9.65 14.19
CA PHE A 313 3.80 -10.32 15.38
C PHE A 313 4.95 -10.85 16.25
N TYR A 314 5.78 -9.97 16.80
CA TYR A 314 7.05 -10.35 17.40
C TYR A 314 6.95 -11.24 18.66
N TRP A 315 5.76 -11.37 19.25
CA TRP A 315 5.46 -12.18 20.43
C TRP A 315 4.78 -13.53 20.10
N ILE A 316 4.68 -13.88 18.81
CA ILE A 316 3.88 -15.00 18.34
C ILE A 316 4.33 -16.36 18.91
N GLU A 317 5.64 -16.56 19.12
CA GLU A 317 6.20 -17.77 19.71
C GLU A 317 5.66 -17.98 21.13
N ASP A 318 5.81 -16.95 21.97
CA ASP A 318 5.33 -16.97 23.37
C ASP A 318 3.81 -17.06 23.46
N LEU A 319 3.08 -16.50 22.49
CA LEU A 319 1.63 -16.61 22.40
C LEU A 319 1.20 -18.03 22.03
N ALA A 320 1.89 -18.69 21.09
CA ALA A 320 1.64 -20.09 20.77
C ALA A 320 1.95 -21.00 21.97
N GLU A 321 2.97 -20.69 22.76
CA GLU A 321 3.24 -21.38 24.04
C GLU A 321 2.18 -21.10 25.11
N GLU A 322 1.59 -19.89 25.14
CA GLU A 322 0.47 -19.59 26.04
C GLU A 322 -0.76 -20.43 25.68
N LEU A 323 -0.99 -20.69 24.39
CA LEU A 323 -2.02 -21.63 23.93
C LEU A 323 -1.70 -23.08 24.32
N ASP A 324 -0.42 -23.48 24.36
CA ASP A 324 0.01 -24.77 24.92
C ASP A 324 -0.27 -24.85 26.44
N ARG A 325 0.01 -23.77 27.19
CA ARG A 325 -0.31 -23.68 28.64
C ARG A 325 -1.81 -23.77 28.90
N TYR A 326 -2.61 -23.07 28.10
CA TYR A 326 -4.07 -23.20 28.13
C TYR A 326 -4.52 -24.65 27.92
N ALA A 327 -4.00 -25.33 26.89
CA ALA A 327 -4.35 -26.73 26.60
C ALA A 327 -4.04 -27.68 27.76
N GLN A 328 -3.00 -27.39 28.57
CA GLN A 328 -2.65 -28.16 29.76
C GLN A 328 -3.53 -27.83 30.99
N GLN A 329 -4.20 -26.67 31.00
CA GLN A 329 -5.03 -26.19 32.11
C GLN A 329 -6.54 -26.37 31.88
N ARG A 330 -6.93 -27.19 30.90
CA ARG A 330 -8.33 -27.47 30.52
C ARG A 330 -9.21 -27.97 31.68
N ALA A 331 -8.62 -28.58 32.70
CA ALA A 331 -9.35 -29.06 33.89
C ALA A 331 -9.90 -27.91 34.76
N THR A 332 -9.21 -26.76 34.80
CA THR A 332 -9.61 -25.58 35.58
C THR A 332 -10.15 -24.46 34.70
N CYS A 333 -9.74 -24.40 33.43
CA CYS A 333 -10.22 -23.46 32.41
C CYS A 333 -10.79 -24.25 31.22
N PRO A 334 -12.06 -24.71 31.29
CA PRO A 334 -12.66 -25.62 30.32
C PRO A 334 -13.05 -24.96 29.00
N THR A 335 -12.77 -23.68 28.78
CA THR A 335 -12.88 -22.99 27.49
C THR A 335 -11.76 -21.96 27.34
N LEU A 336 -11.38 -21.61 26.11
CA LEU A 336 -10.40 -20.55 25.88
C LEU A 336 -10.94 -19.20 26.41
N GLU A 337 -12.25 -19.00 26.32
CA GLU A 337 -12.95 -17.86 26.94
C GLU A 337 -12.73 -17.77 28.45
N SER A 338 -12.85 -18.89 29.18
CA SER A 338 -12.57 -18.92 30.63
C SER A 338 -11.11 -18.65 30.98
N TYR A 339 -10.21 -18.76 30.00
CA TYR A 339 -8.77 -18.50 30.13
C TYR A 339 -8.37 -17.06 29.80
N MET A 340 -9.30 -16.22 29.29
CA MET A 340 -8.99 -14.84 28.89
C MET A 340 -8.34 -13.98 29.99
N PRO A 341 -8.68 -14.12 31.29
CA PRO A 341 -7.97 -13.40 32.34
C PRO A 341 -6.48 -13.77 32.48
N GLN A 342 -6.11 -15.03 32.23
CA GLN A 342 -4.71 -15.49 32.20
C GLN A 342 -4.02 -15.01 30.93
N MET A 343 -4.71 -15.12 29.78
CA MET A 343 -4.25 -14.60 28.50
C MET A 343 -3.93 -13.09 28.58
N ALA A 344 -4.78 -12.29 29.22
CA ALA A 344 -4.56 -10.86 29.41
C ALA A 344 -3.24 -10.57 30.17
N LYS A 345 -2.92 -11.36 31.21
CA LYS A 345 -1.65 -11.25 31.94
C LYS A 345 -0.44 -11.59 31.06
N ALA A 346 -0.58 -12.57 30.16
CA ALA A 346 0.47 -12.88 29.20
C ALA A 346 0.68 -11.70 28.24
N PHE A 347 -0.39 -11.09 27.74
CA PHE A 347 -0.29 -9.88 26.90
C PHE A 347 0.29 -8.66 27.64
N GLU A 348 0.05 -8.50 28.94
CA GLU A 348 0.75 -7.50 29.76
C GLU A 348 2.27 -7.72 29.76
N GLN A 349 2.72 -8.98 29.88
CA GLN A 349 4.13 -9.33 29.79
C GLN A 349 4.69 -9.07 28.37
N TYR A 350 3.92 -9.42 27.33
CA TYR A 350 4.34 -9.15 25.95
C TYR A 350 4.50 -7.65 25.70
N ALA A 351 3.57 -6.84 26.22
CA ALA A 351 3.63 -5.40 26.14
C ALA A 351 4.81 -4.81 26.94
N GLN A 352 5.22 -5.43 28.05
CA GLN A 352 6.44 -5.02 28.76
C GLN A 352 7.70 -5.26 27.92
N ASN A 353 7.75 -6.34 27.15
CA ASN A 353 8.92 -6.78 26.39
C ASN A 353 8.87 -6.44 24.89
N ILE A 354 7.84 -5.71 24.40
CA ILE A 354 7.59 -5.53 22.96
C ILE A 354 8.78 -4.91 22.21
N GLU A 355 9.46 -3.94 22.80
CA GLU A 355 10.67 -3.33 22.22
C GLU A 355 11.81 -4.35 22.13
N GLN A 356 11.96 -5.21 23.15
CA GLN A 356 12.97 -6.26 23.16
C GLN A 356 12.68 -7.34 22.10
N TYR A 357 11.42 -7.76 21.93
CA TYR A 357 11.06 -8.72 20.87
C TYR A 357 11.40 -8.15 19.50
N LYS A 358 11.00 -6.90 19.23
CA LYS A 358 11.31 -6.22 17.97
C LYS A 358 12.81 -6.10 17.74
N ALA A 359 13.56 -5.61 18.73
CA ALA A 359 15.01 -5.45 18.63
C ALA A 359 15.73 -6.79 18.41
N SER A 360 15.27 -7.86 19.08
CA SER A 360 15.82 -9.21 18.94
C SER A 360 15.56 -9.79 17.55
N PHE A 361 14.38 -9.53 16.98
CA PHE A 361 14.06 -9.89 15.60
C PHE A 361 14.94 -9.11 14.61
N ASP A 362 14.97 -7.78 14.73
CA ASP A 362 15.72 -6.90 13.83
C ASP A 362 17.24 -7.16 13.84
N ALA A 363 17.80 -7.58 14.97
CA ALA A 363 19.21 -7.99 15.06
C ALA A 363 19.52 -9.25 14.21
N LYS A 364 18.54 -10.14 14.03
CA LYS A 364 18.67 -11.39 13.27
C LYS A 364 18.39 -11.23 11.77
N ARG A 365 17.77 -10.11 11.37
CA ARG A 365 17.54 -9.79 9.96
C ARG A 365 18.84 -9.48 9.23
N PRO A 366 19.01 -9.97 7.99
CA PRO A 366 20.13 -9.57 7.16
C PRO A 366 20.01 -8.09 6.78
N LYS A 367 21.15 -7.43 6.61
CA LYS A 367 21.25 -6.03 6.18
C LYS A 367 22.12 -5.94 4.95
N ILE A 368 21.75 -5.06 4.02
CA ILE A 368 22.64 -4.66 2.93
C ILE A 368 23.65 -3.67 3.50
N VAL A 369 24.93 -4.01 3.42
CA VAL A 369 26.05 -3.23 3.97
C VAL A 369 26.57 -2.26 2.93
N SER A 370 26.72 -2.71 1.69
CA SER A 370 27.22 -1.89 0.59
C SER A 370 26.83 -2.47 -0.76
N ILE A 371 26.94 -1.62 -1.78
CA ILE A 371 27.01 -2.03 -3.18
C ILE A 371 28.48 -1.88 -3.59
N ALA A 372 29.06 -2.87 -4.27
CA ALA A 372 30.50 -2.87 -4.52
C ALA A 372 30.94 -1.79 -5.51
N GLU A 373 30.10 -1.54 -6.53
CA GLU A 373 30.44 -0.68 -7.66
C GLU A 373 30.20 0.81 -7.38
N PHE A 374 29.26 1.15 -6.49
CA PHE A 374 28.88 2.53 -6.18
C PHE A 374 28.14 2.64 -4.83
N SER A 375 27.81 3.86 -4.39
CA SER A 375 27.01 4.06 -3.17
C SER A 375 25.51 4.18 -3.49
N ASN A 376 24.65 3.75 -2.56
CA ASN A 376 23.21 4.02 -2.74
C ASN A 376 22.96 5.54 -2.79
N ASN A 377 22.11 5.97 -3.73
CA ASN A 377 21.86 7.35 -4.18
C ASN A 377 23.01 8.02 -4.96
N ASP A 378 24.00 7.27 -5.44
CA ASP A 378 25.04 7.82 -6.32
C ASP A 378 24.41 8.35 -7.62
N GLN A 379 24.83 9.55 -8.03
CA GLN A 379 24.29 10.26 -9.19
C GLN A 379 25.20 10.13 -10.43
N ASN A 380 26.35 9.45 -10.30
CA ASN A 380 27.37 9.40 -11.34
C ASN A 380 27.87 7.98 -11.62
N VAL A 381 27.02 6.97 -11.51
CA VAL A 381 27.39 5.57 -11.81
C VAL A 381 27.82 5.46 -13.27
N ASP A 382 28.92 4.77 -13.57
CA ASP A 382 29.34 4.60 -14.96
C ASP A 382 28.29 3.74 -15.70
N PRO A 383 27.66 4.22 -16.80
CA PRO A 383 26.72 3.40 -17.57
C PRO A 383 27.38 2.16 -18.21
N ALA A 384 28.72 2.10 -18.27
CA ALA A 384 29.44 0.89 -18.65
C ALA A 384 29.43 -0.20 -17.56
N THR A 385 28.98 0.09 -16.35
CA THR A 385 28.83 -0.88 -15.25
C THR A 385 27.96 -2.04 -15.70
N LYS A 386 28.52 -3.26 -15.65
CA LYS A 386 27.84 -4.49 -16.08
C LYS A 386 27.32 -5.34 -14.94
N THR A 387 27.73 -5.03 -13.72
CA THR A 387 27.32 -5.77 -12.53
C THR A 387 26.94 -4.82 -11.41
N ILE A 388 25.94 -5.21 -10.64
CA ILE A 388 25.66 -4.64 -9.32
C ILE A 388 25.85 -5.76 -8.31
N THR A 389 26.80 -5.61 -7.41
CA THR A 389 27.12 -6.59 -6.37
C THR A 389 26.67 -6.04 -5.02
N VAL A 390 25.61 -6.64 -4.47
CA VAL A 390 25.01 -6.26 -3.20
C VAL A 390 25.61 -7.13 -2.10
N LEU A 391 26.24 -6.50 -1.10
CA LEU A 391 26.87 -7.19 0.02
C LEU A 391 25.95 -7.21 1.25
N PHE A 392 25.78 -8.37 1.84
CA PHE A 392 25.03 -8.57 3.08
C PHE A 392 25.95 -8.66 4.30
N ASP A 393 25.44 -8.28 5.47
CA ASP A 393 26.18 -8.34 6.75
C ASP A 393 26.39 -9.78 7.25
N ARG A 394 25.69 -10.75 6.64
CA ARG A 394 25.70 -12.17 7.02
C ARG A 394 25.44 -13.07 5.82
N GLU A 395 25.64 -14.37 6.04
CA GLU A 395 25.35 -15.40 5.05
C GLU A 395 23.83 -15.53 4.83
N MET A 396 23.44 -15.61 3.56
CA MET A 396 22.07 -15.76 3.10
C MET A 396 21.74 -17.22 2.79
N GLN A 397 20.46 -17.57 2.65
CA GLN A 397 20.06 -18.92 2.22
C GLN A 397 20.54 -19.28 0.81
N GLY A 398 20.90 -18.27 -0.02
CA GLY A 398 21.40 -18.47 -1.37
C GLY A 398 20.34 -19.00 -2.35
N LYS A 399 19.05 -18.82 -2.07
CA LYS A 399 17.94 -19.37 -2.86
C LYS A 399 16.90 -18.30 -3.18
N GLY A 400 16.54 -18.22 -4.46
CA GLY A 400 15.56 -17.27 -4.96
C GLY A 400 16.05 -15.82 -4.94
N TYR A 401 15.28 -14.94 -5.57
CA TYR A 401 15.50 -13.50 -5.56
C TYR A 401 14.17 -12.80 -5.77
N SER A 402 13.97 -11.70 -5.06
CA SER A 402 12.72 -10.93 -5.11
C SER A 402 13.03 -9.45 -5.12
N MET A 403 12.73 -8.80 -6.24
CA MET A 403 12.92 -7.37 -6.44
C MET A 403 11.70 -6.80 -7.14
N THR A 404 11.39 -5.54 -6.88
CA THR A 404 10.29 -4.83 -7.54
C THR A 404 10.71 -3.40 -7.89
N TYR A 405 9.87 -2.73 -8.66
CA TYR A 405 10.05 -1.35 -9.07
C TYR A 405 10.01 -0.41 -7.85
N GLY A 406 10.77 0.68 -7.94
CA GLY A 406 10.63 1.79 -7.01
C GLY A 406 9.37 2.62 -7.28
N GLY A 407 9.25 3.74 -6.59
CA GLY A 407 8.12 4.66 -6.75
C GLY A 407 8.07 5.30 -8.15
N LYS A 408 9.19 5.33 -8.87
CA LYS A 408 9.30 5.85 -10.23
C LYS A 408 8.80 4.90 -11.32
N GLY A 409 8.45 3.64 -11.00
CA GLY A 409 7.85 2.72 -11.97
C GLY A 409 8.86 1.87 -12.77
N PRO A 410 8.34 1.00 -13.66
CA PRO A 410 9.13 -0.04 -14.34
C PRO A 410 10.19 0.46 -15.31
N GLU A 411 10.01 1.64 -15.91
CA GLU A 411 10.94 2.27 -16.85
C GLU A 411 12.27 2.70 -16.19
N HIS A 412 12.25 2.87 -14.87
CA HIS A 412 13.41 3.16 -14.02
C HIS A 412 14.01 1.88 -13.40
N PHE A 413 13.54 0.69 -13.77
CA PHE A 413 14.18 -0.54 -13.32
C PHE A 413 15.39 -0.87 -14.19
N PRO A 414 16.55 -1.23 -13.61
CA PRO A 414 17.72 -1.59 -14.42
C PRO A 414 17.44 -2.85 -15.25
N GLY A 415 18.01 -2.94 -16.45
CA GLY A 415 17.89 -4.13 -17.28
C GLY A 415 18.65 -5.30 -16.67
N VAL A 416 18.02 -6.05 -15.77
CA VAL A 416 18.63 -7.21 -15.09
C VAL A 416 18.48 -8.45 -15.97
N SER A 417 19.59 -9.00 -16.44
CA SER A 417 19.61 -10.17 -17.32
C SER A 417 19.90 -11.48 -16.59
N ASN A 418 20.63 -11.41 -15.47
CA ASN A 418 21.01 -12.59 -14.70
C ASN A 418 21.26 -12.20 -13.24
N ILE A 419 20.95 -13.12 -12.31
CA ILE A 419 21.07 -12.92 -10.86
C ILE A 419 21.65 -14.18 -10.26
N ARG A 420 22.72 -14.04 -9.48
CA ARG A 420 23.38 -15.17 -8.81
C ARG A 420 23.94 -14.78 -7.46
N TYR A 421 23.97 -15.72 -6.52
CA TYR A 421 24.73 -15.56 -5.30
C TYR A 421 26.23 -15.82 -5.55
N ALA A 422 27.08 -15.11 -4.81
CA ALA A 422 28.49 -15.48 -4.68
C ALA A 422 28.63 -16.80 -3.90
N GLU A 423 29.77 -17.48 -4.03
CA GLU A 423 30.00 -18.80 -3.41
C GLU A 423 29.83 -18.79 -1.88
N ASP A 424 30.11 -17.67 -1.24
CA ASP A 424 29.98 -17.49 0.21
C ASP A 424 28.55 -17.13 0.67
N ASN A 425 27.60 -16.99 -0.27
CA ASN A 425 26.23 -16.52 -0.05
C ASN A 425 26.13 -15.20 0.72
N ARG A 426 27.19 -14.38 0.78
CA ARG A 426 27.18 -13.06 1.42
C ARG A 426 26.98 -11.93 0.42
N SER A 427 26.94 -12.24 -0.87
CA SER A 427 26.65 -11.27 -1.91
C SER A 427 25.69 -11.82 -2.95
N VAL A 428 24.85 -10.95 -3.50
CA VAL A 428 24.11 -11.23 -4.74
C VAL A 428 24.64 -10.33 -5.85
N ILE A 429 24.88 -10.92 -7.01
CA ILE A 429 25.44 -10.27 -8.19
C ILE A 429 24.35 -10.24 -9.25
N LEU A 430 24.04 -9.03 -9.72
CA LEU A 430 23.09 -8.78 -10.79
C LEU A 430 23.88 -8.36 -12.03
N ASP A 431 23.69 -9.06 -13.14
CA ASP A 431 24.19 -8.59 -14.43
C ASP A 431 23.19 -7.57 -15.00
N VAL A 432 23.67 -6.34 -15.22
CA VAL A 432 22.83 -5.19 -15.56
C VAL A 432 23.22 -4.55 -16.88
N GLU A 433 22.22 -4.01 -17.56
CA GLU A 433 22.37 -3.05 -18.64
C GLU A 433 21.88 -1.68 -18.19
N LEU A 434 22.79 -0.70 -18.25
CA LEU A 434 22.51 0.66 -17.84
C LEU A 434 22.69 1.62 -19.01
N GLU A 435 21.65 2.36 -19.30
CA GLU A 435 21.67 3.52 -20.20
C GLU A 435 22.37 4.72 -19.52
N PRO A 436 23.09 5.56 -20.28
CA PRO A 436 23.67 6.81 -19.78
C PRO A 436 22.58 7.83 -19.42
N ARG A 437 22.87 8.72 -18.46
CA ARG A 437 21.97 9.77 -17.99
C ARG A 437 20.57 9.25 -17.60
N LYS A 438 20.51 8.08 -16.98
CA LYS A 438 19.25 7.45 -16.57
C LYS A 438 19.27 7.19 -15.07
N GLU A 439 18.14 7.49 -14.44
CA GLU A 439 17.90 7.15 -13.04
C GLU A 439 17.31 5.76 -12.93
N TYR A 440 17.78 5.02 -11.94
CA TYR A 440 17.32 3.68 -11.63
C TYR A 440 16.84 3.59 -10.20
N GLU A 441 15.68 2.93 -10.02
CA GLU A 441 15.18 2.50 -8.73
C GLU A 441 14.85 1.02 -8.74
N MET A 442 15.26 0.32 -7.69
CA MET A 442 14.84 -1.05 -7.45
C MET A 442 14.75 -1.34 -5.95
N VAL A 443 13.71 -2.06 -5.55
CA VAL A 443 13.50 -2.46 -4.16
C VAL A 443 13.88 -3.93 -4.00
N PHE A 444 14.83 -4.23 -3.13
CA PHE A 444 15.13 -5.59 -2.68
C PHE A 444 14.10 -5.98 -1.63
N LEU A 445 13.33 -7.05 -1.88
CA LEU A 445 12.25 -7.49 -1.01
C LEU A 445 12.72 -8.58 -0.05
N GLY A 446 12.27 -8.53 1.21
CA GLY A 446 12.49 -9.59 2.19
C GLY A 446 11.82 -10.93 1.87
N LEU A 447 11.08 -11.03 0.75
CA LEU A 447 10.36 -12.22 0.32
C LEU A 447 11.31 -13.39 0.02
N SER A 448 12.37 -13.16 -0.76
CA SER A 448 13.39 -14.17 -1.08
C SER A 448 14.72 -13.92 -0.40
N PHE A 449 15.06 -12.66 -0.07
CA PHE A 449 16.32 -12.36 0.61
C PHE A 449 16.22 -12.67 2.10
N LYS A 450 16.52 -13.93 2.47
CA LYS A 450 16.49 -14.43 3.84
C LYS A 450 17.88 -14.88 4.32
N SER A 451 18.18 -14.66 5.60
CA SER A 451 19.38 -15.21 6.25
C SER A 451 19.28 -16.74 6.37
N THR A 452 20.39 -17.43 6.63
CA THR A 452 20.37 -18.90 6.84
C THR A 452 19.36 -19.37 7.89
N GLY A 453 19.08 -18.54 8.90
CA GLY A 453 18.04 -18.78 9.91
C GLY A 453 16.61 -18.43 9.50
N GLY A 454 16.35 -18.05 8.24
CA GLY A 454 15.02 -17.74 7.70
C GLY A 454 14.56 -16.29 7.88
N PHE A 455 15.34 -15.43 8.54
CA PHE A 455 14.95 -14.04 8.80
C PHE A 455 14.99 -13.20 7.52
N PRO A 456 13.92 -12.47 7.18
CA PRO A 456 13.86 -11.69 5.95
C PRO A 456 14.59 -10.35 6.07
N LEU A 457 15.20 -9.93 4.95
CA LEU A 457 15.72 -8.59 4.75
C LEU A 457 14.63 -7.54 4.99
N GLU A 458 15.01 -6.39 5.54
CA GLU A 458 14.15 -5.20 5.48
C GLU A 458 14.20 -4.60 4.09
N ASN A 459 13.03 -4.40 3.49
CA ASN A 459 12.92 -3.92 2.13
C ASN A 459 13.86 -2.73 1.92
N TYR A 460 14.78 -2.89 0.98
CA TYR A 460 15.88 -1.95 0.78
C TYR A 460 15.71 -1.31 -0.59
N MET A 461 15.50 0.00 -0.60
CA MET A 461 15.47 0.78 -1.83
C MET A 461 16.90 1.07 -2.27
N LEU A 462 17.27 0.60 -3.46
CA LEU A 462 18.46 1.02 -4.18
C LEU A 462 18.04 2.05 -5.23
N ASN A 463 18.61 3.26 -5.12
CA ASN A 463 18.41 4.36 -6.05
C ASN A 463 19.78 4.79 -6.56
N PHE A 464 19.94 5.03 -7.85
CA PHE A 464 21.18 5.59 -8.41
C PHE A 464 20.92 6.19 -9.79
N ALA A 465 21.78 7.08 -10.25
CA ALA A 465 21.75 7.61 -11.60
C ALA A 465 23.09 7.38 -12.31
N THR A 466 23.02 7.11 -13.61
CA THR A 466 24.21 6.96 -14.44
C THR A 466 24.71 8.30 -14.97
N SER A 467 26.02 8.41 -15.02
CA SER A 467 26.73 9.51 -15.68
C SER A 467 26.63 9.43 -17.21
N GLU A 468 27.23 10.40 -17.89
CA GLU A 468 27.42 10.34 -19.34
C GLU A 468 28.38 9.22 -19.72
N SER A 469 28.18 8.58 -20.87
CA SER A 469 29.07 7.50 -21.31
C SER A 469 30.50 8.00 -21.52
N ASN A 470 31.46 7.40 -20.79
CA ASN A 470 32.91 7.65 -20.97
C ASN A 470 33.44 6.94 -22.23
N VAL A 471 32.95 7.33 -23.40
CA VAL A 471 33.61 7.02 -24.67
C VAL A 471 34.41 8.25 -25.11
N VAL A 472 35.58 8.45 -24.51
CA VAL A 472 36.56 9.43 -25.01
C VAL A 472 37.70 8.70 -25.68
N ASN A 473 37.72 8.69 -27.02
CA ASN A 473 38.93 8.97 -27.81
C ASN A 473 38.62 9.12 -29.30
N LEU A 474 38.37 10.35 -29.74
CA LEU A 474 38.98 11.04 -30.89
C LEU A 474 38.28 12.40 -31.15
N LEU A 475 39.00 13.47 -30.77
CA LEU A 475 38.93 14.93 -31.02
C LEU A 475 37.98 15.51 -32.11
N PRO A 476 37.67 16.84 -32.15
CA PRO A 476 38.02 17.95 -31.24
C PRO A 476 36.83 18.85 -30.80
N LYS A 477 37.10 19.70 -29.78
CA LYS A 477 36.32 20.85 -29.25
C LYS A 477 35.22 21.43 -30.16
N ILE A 478 33.99 21.49 -29.65
CA ILE A 478 33.04 22.60 -29.87
C ILE A 478 32.35 22.98 -28.55
N THR A 479 32.24 24.29 -28.35
CA THR A 479 31.90 25.08 -27.17
C THR A 479 30.39 25.15 -26.88
N THR A 480 30.02 25.17 -25.59
CA THR A 480 28.82 25.80 -24.96
C THR A 480 27.43 25.56 -25.55
N MET A 481 26.54 24.96 -24.74
CA MET A 481 25.15 25.43 -24.59
C MET A 481 24.72 25.34 -23.12
N GLN A 482 25.00 26.39 -22.34
CA GLN A 482 24.27 26.67 -21.11
C GLN A 482 23.43 27.92 -21.41
N THR A 483 22.14 27.75 -21.72
CA THR A 483 21.28 28.87 -22.09
C THR A 483 20.69 29.56 -20.86
N ALA A 484 20.36 28.84 -19.78
CA ALA A 484 19.86 29.44 -18.55
C ALA A 484 20.97 30.05 -17.68
N ARG A 485 20.81 31.33 -17.34
CA ARG A 485 21.69 32.09 -16.44
C ARG A 485 20.99 32.50 -15.14
N TYR A 486 19.67 32.39 -15.08
CA TYR A 486 18.84 32.84 -13.97
C TYR A 486 17.96 31.71 -13.41
N ILE A 487 17.95 31.55 -12.09
CA ILE A 487 16.96 30.74 -11.38
C ILE A 487 16.09 31.66 -10.54
N LEU A 488 14.79 31.58 -10.75
CA LEU A 488 13.80 32.50 -10.21
C LEU A 488 12.84 31.74 -9.31
N PHE A 489 12.70 32.15 -8.05
CA PHE A 489 11.87 31.47 -7.06
C PHE A 489 10.61 32.28 -6.76
N ASP A 490 9.47 31.61 -6.53
CA ASP A 490 8.44 32.17 -5.65
C ASP A 490 8.93 32.20 -4.20
N PHE A 491 8.20 32.90 -3.34
CA PHE A 491 8.51 33.02 -1.93
C PHE A 491 7.54 32.18 -1.08
N ASP A 492 6.26 32.55 -1.10
CA ASP A 492 5.20 31.91 -0.34
C ASP A 492 4.98 30.49 -0.87
N GLY A 493 5.00 29.47 -0.01
CA GLY A 493 4.80 28.07 -0.41
C GLY A 493 5.99 27.41 -1.11
N THR A 494 6.98 28.18 -1.58
CA THR A 494 8.20 27.66 -2.21
C THR A 494 9.43 27.75 -1.31
N LEU A 495 9.76 28.94 -0.81
CA LEU A 495 10.90 29.16 0.11
C LEU A 495 10.47 29.12 1.58
N ALA A 496 9.25 29.56 1.87
CA ALA A 496 8.73 29.70 3.23
C ALA A 496 7.32 29.12 3.35
N ASP A 497 7.03 28.41 4.44
CA ASP A 497 5.69 27.86 4.73
C ASP A 497 4.73 28.94 5.26
N THR A 498 4.30 29.79 4.35
CA THR A 498 3.35 30.87 4.64
C THR A 498 1.91 30.39 4.64
N LEU A 499 1.62 29.23 4.05
CA LEU A 499 0.26 28.67 4.00
C LEU A 499 -0.12 28.11 5.37
N ASP A 500 0.76 27.32 6.00
CA ASP A 500 0.50 26.78 7.34
C ASP A 500 0.37 27.90 8.38
N LEU A 501 1.21 28.92 8.26
CA LEU A 501 1.12 30.13 9.07
C LEU A 501 -0.20 30.88 8.83
N ALA A 502 -0.62 31.08 7.57
CA ALA A 502 -1.87 31.75 7.27
C ALA A 502 -3.09 30.97 7.79
N PHE A 503 -3.05 29.64 7.71
CA PHE A 503 -4.07 28.75 8.27
C PHE A 503 -4.16 28.86 9.80
N THR A 504 -3.00 28.84 10.47
CA THR A 504 -2.90 29.02 11.93
C THR A 504 -3.42 30.39 12.37
N LEU A 505 -3.03 31.46 11.66
CA LEU A 505 -3.49 32.81 11.94
C LEU A 505 -4.98 32.98 11.69
N TYR A 506 -5.51 32.38 10.62
CA TYR A 506 -6.95 32.36 10.35
C TYR A 506 -7.71 31.73 11.52
N ASN A 507 -7.34 30.51 11.93
CA ASN A 507 -8.02 29.80 13.02
C ASN A 507 -7.96 30.55 14.36
N ARG A 508 -6.88 31.30 14.60
CA ARG A 508 -6.73 32.14 15.79
C ARG A 508 -7.73 33.30 15.81
N ILE A 509 -8.02 33.91 14.67
CA ILE A 509 -8.84 35.14 14.58
C ILE A 509 -10.26 34.90 14.05
N ALA A 510 -10.58 33.70 13.57
CA ALA A 510 -11.86 33.39 12.91
C ALA A 510 -13.09 33.78 13.77
N GLY A 511 -13.03 33.49 15.07
CA GLY A 511 -14.08 33.84 16.03
C GLY A 511 -14.33 35.34 16.16
N GLU A 512 -13.30 36.19 16.02
CA GLU A 512 -13.43 37.66 16.09
C GLU A 512 -14.28 38.23 14.94
N TYR A 513 -14.36 37.51 13.82
CA TYR A 513 -15.13 37.89 12.62
C TYR A 513 -16.44 37.10 12.49
N GLY A 514 -16.79 36.30 13.50
CA GLY A 514 -17.94 35.40 13.48
C GLY A 514 -17.85 34.40 12.33
N CYS A 515 -16.67 33.81 12.14
CA CYS A 515 -16.41 32.74 11.18
C CYS A 515 -15.98 31.49 11.96
N GLU A 516 -16.34 30.32 11.44
CA GLU A 516 -15.88 29.05 12.00
C GLU A 516 -14.40 28.80 11.67
N PRO A 517 -13.64 28.12 12.55
CA PRO A 517 -12.28 27.68 12.24
C PRO A 517 -12.29 26.60 11.15
N LEU A 518 -11.23 26.59 10.34
CA LEU A 518 -10.95 25.55 9.36
C LEU A 518 -10.42 24.29 10.04
N LYS A 519 -10.84 23.13 9.55
CA LYS A 519 -10.40 21.82 10.01
C LYS A 519 -9.10 21.41 9.31
N PRO A 520 -8.27 20.52 9.90
CA PRO A 520 -7.03 20.06 9.27
C PRO A 520 -7.23 19.53 7.84
N GLU A 521 -8.35 18.88 7.56
CA GLU A 521 -8.66 18.30 6.25
C GLU A 521 -8.91 19.36 5.17
N ASP A 522 -9.32 20.59 5.56
CA ASP A 522 -9.58 21.69 4.63
C ASP A 522 -8.31 22.12 3.88
N LYS A 523 -7.12 21.88 4.45
CA LYS A 523 -5.84 22.12 3.77
C LYS A 523 -5.74 21.32 2.47
N GLN A 524 -6.27 20.09 2.44
CA GLN A 524 -6.25 19.26 1.23
C GLN A 524 -7.20 19.79 0.15
N ILE A 525 -8.31 20.42 0.54
CA ILE A 525 -9.26 21.05 -0.39
C ILE A 525 -8.63 22.30 -1.03
N ILE A 526 -7.94 23.12 -0.23
CA ILE A 526 -7.16 24.27 -0.74
C ILE A 526 -6.05 23.78 -1.67
N ALA A 527 -5.32 22.74 -1.27
CA ALA A 527 -4.21 22.20 -2.03
C ALA A 527 -4.64 21.57 -3.36
N GLY A 528 -5.82 20.94 -3.40
CA GLY A 528 -6.46 20.48 -4.62
C GLY A 528 -7.10 21.57 -5.47
N GLY A 529 -6.78 22.86 -5.26
CA GLY A 529 -7.24 23.98 -6.07
C GLY A 529 -8.72 24.29 -5.98
N ARG A 530 -9.36 23.93 -4.86
CA ARG A 530 -10.79 24.15 -4.62
C ARG A 530 -11.12 25.06 -3.43
N PRO A 531 -10.42 26.20 -3.21
CA PRO A 531 -10.71 27.08 -2.08
C PRO A 531 -12.14 27.68 -2.14
N GLN A 532 -12.74 27.77 -3.32
CA GLN A 532 -14.13 28.18 -3.51
C GLN A 532 -15.15 27.22 -2.86
N ASP A 533 -14.82 25.94 -2.73
CA ASP A 533 -15.72 24.95 -2.13
C ASP A 533 -15.80 25.18 -0.62
N LEU A 534 -14.67 25.53 0.02
CA LEU A 534 -14.64 25.96 1.43
C LEU A 534 -15.44 27.25 1.64
N LEU A 535 -15.33 28.24 0.74
CA LEU A 535 -16.12 29.47 0.86
C LEU A 535 -17.63 29.20 0.82
N ARG A 536 -18.06 28.19 0.06
CA ARG A 536 -19.48 27.76 -0.01
C ARG A 536 -19.87 26.96 1.24
N GLU A 537 -19.06 25.98 1.62
CA GLU A 537 -19.29 25.11 2.78
C GLU A 537 -19.42 25.93 4.07
N TYR A 538 -18.53 26.90 4.26
CA TYR A 538 -18.50 27.78 5.42
C TYR A 538 -19.36 29.06 5.26
N ASN A 539 -20.11 29.18 4.16
CA ASN A 539 -20.96 30.34 3.84
C ASN A 539 -20.25 31.70 4.03
N MET A 540 -18.98 31.79 3.59
CA MET A 540 -18.10 32.92 3.89
C MET A 540 -18.33 34.10 2.90
N PRO A 541 -18.78 35.28 3.38
CA PRO A 541 -18.97 36.43 2.51
C PRO A 541 -17.62 37.04 2.06
N MET A 542 -17.50 37.38 0.77
CA MET A 542 -16.28 37.96 0.19
C MET A 542 -15.76 39.22 0.91
N LYS A 543 -16.67 40.06 1.43
CA LYS A 543 -16.31 41.25 2.22
C LYS A 543 -15.60 40.88 3.53
N LYS A 544 -16.06 39.83 4.21
CA LYS A 544 -15.43 39.32 5.44
C LYS A 544 -14.06 38.71 5.14
N LEU A 545 -13.97 37.90 4.09
CA LEU A 545 -12.71 37.32 3.62
C LEU A 545 -11.66 38.41 3.35
N GLY A 546 -12.07 39.53 2.75
CA GLY A 546 -11.20 40.69 2.53
C GLY A 546 -10.65 41.32 3.82
N LEU A 547 -11.49 41.49 4.84
CA LEU A 547 -11.08 42.03 6.15
C LEU A 547 -10.14 41.07 6.89
N ILE A 548 -10.47 39.77 6.90
CA ILE A 548 -9.66 38.72 7.52
C ILE A 548 -8.29 38.63 6.82
N THR A 549 -8.25 38.68 5.48
CA THR A 549 -7.00 38.66 4.72
C THR A 549 -6.12 39.88 5.01
N LEU A 550 -6.72 41.07 5.20
CA LEU A 550 -5.98 42.26 5.62
C LEU A 550 -5.38 42.09 7.02
N ARG A 551 -6.12 41.47 7.95
CA ARG A 551 -5.61 41.21 9.30
C ARG A 551 -4.51 40.15 9.29
N ILE A 552 -4.70 39.02 8.62
CA ILE A 552 -3.69 37.97 8.46
C ILE A 552 -2.41 38.54 7.86
N ARG A 553 -2.50 39.38 6.82
CA ARG A 553 -1.32 40.03 6.23
C ARG A 553 -0.55 40.90 7.21
N LYS A 554 -1.24 41.57 8.14
CA LYS A 554 -0.58 42.34 9.20
C LYS A 554 0.11 41.40 10.18
N ASP A 555 -0.57 40.37 10.65
CA ASP A 555 -0.04 39.43 11.64
C ASP A 555 1.12 38.59 11.07
N ILE A 556 1.12 38.26 9.77
CA ILE A 556 2.24 37.60 9.09
C ILE A 556 3.52 38.42 9.22
N HIS A 557 3.46 39.75 9.06
CA HIS A 557 4.64 40.62 9.17
C HIS A 557 5.39 40.42 10.49
N ASP A 558 4.65 40.30 11.60
CA ASP A 558 5.21 40.13 12.94
C ASP A 558 5.76 38.72 13.18
N GLN A 559 5.29 37.72 12.42
CA GLN A 559 5.72 36.32 12.55
C GLN A 559 6.89 35.96 11.62
N VAL A 560 7.07 36.69 10.51
CA VAL A 560 8.14 36.47 9.52
C VAL A 560 9.54 36.28 10.14
N PRO A 561 9.96 37.04 11.17
CA PRO A 561 11.27 36.86 11.79
C PRO A 561 11.52 35.48 12.41
N HIS A 562 10.45 34.78 12.81
CA HIS A 562 10.51 33.48 13.47
C HIS A 562 10.35 32.32 12.49
N MET A 563 10.02 32.61 11.23
CA MET A 563 9.85 31.59 10.20
C MET A 563 11.19 31.01 9.76
N LYS A 564 11.19 29.72 9.47
CA LYS A 564 12.30 29.01 8.84
C LYS A 564 11.98 28.71 7.38
N PRO A 565 12.98 28.63 6.50
CA PRO A 565 12.79 28.06 5.17
C PRO A 565 12.41 26.59 5.28
N PHE A 566 11.76 26.07 4.23
CA PHE A 566 11.58 24.62 4.12
C PHE A 566 12.94 23.91 4.22
N GLU A 567 12.94 22.74 4.85
CA GLU A 567 14.15 21.95 5.09
C GLU A 567 14.89 21.70 3.76
N GLY A 568 16.19 22.02 3.71
CA GLY A 568 17.02 21.85 2.51
C GLY A 568 16.98 23.00 1.49
N ILE A 569 16.09 23.99 1.63
CA ILE A 569 16.03 25.14 0.70
C ILE A 569 17.32 25.96 0.73
N LYS A 570 17.88 26.20 1.92
CA LYS A 570 19.09 27.03 2.05
C LYS A 570 20.28 26.38 1.34
N GLU A 571 20.40 25.07 1.48
CA GLU A 571 21.40 24.22 0.86
C GLU A 571 21.23 24.22 -0.67
N ALA A 572 20.00 24.02 -1.16
CA ALA A 572 19.69 24.04 -2.59
C ALA A 572 20.00 25.41 -3.24
N VAL A 573 19.57 26.51 -2.61
CA VAL A 573 19.84 27.88 -3.09
C VAL A 573 21.35 28.18 -3.06
N THR A 574 22.07 27.73 -2.02
CA THR A 574 23.52 27.91 -1.93
C THR A 574 24.24 27.15 -3.05
N ALA A 575 23.90 25.89 -3.28
CA ALA A 575 24.49 25.08 -4.35
C ALA A 575 24.22 25.67 -5.74
N LEU A 576 23.03 26.22 -5.99
CA LEU A 576 22.73 26.92 -7.24
C LEU A 576 23.57 28.19 -7.40
N LYS A 577 23.82 28.93 -6.31
CA LYS A 577 24.69 30.10 -6.34
C LYS A 577 26.15 29.72 -6.65
N GLU A 578 26.63 28.63 -6.05
CA GLU A 578 27.99 28.09 -6.28
C GLU A 578 28.19 27.57 -7.69
N ARG A 579 27.12 27.04 -8.33
CA ARG A 579 27.09 26.69 -9.75
C ARG A 579 27.09 27.89 -10.70
N GLY A 580 27.12 29.11 -10.17
CA GLY A 580 27.24 30.35 -10.95
C GLY A 580 25.93 30.93 -11.47
N TYR A 581 24.77 30.39 -11.05
CA TYR A 581 23.47 30.96 -11.42
C TYR A 581 23.23 32.31 -10.72
N ARG A 582 22.51 33.19 -11.42
CA ARG A 582 21.95 34.40 -10.82
C ARG A 582 20.58 34.09 -10.23
N LEU A 583 20.42 34.26 -8.93
CA LEU A 583 19.22 33.87 -8.21
C LEU A 583 18.33 35.09 -7.97
N GLY A 584 17.03 34.95 -8.21
CA GLY A 584 16.06 36.01 -7.98
C GLY A 584 14.78 35.51 -7.32
N ILE A 585 14.12 36.36 -6.54
CA ILE A 585 12.79 36.08 -5.99
C ILE A 585 11.75 36.92 -6.74
N ILE A 586 10.64 36.31 -7.15
CA ILE A 586 9.49 36.98 -7.77
C ILE A 586 8.24 36.61 -6.99
N THR A 587 7.70 37.59 -6.26
CA THR A 587 6.62 37.36 -5.30
C THR A 587 5.61 38.50 -5.27
N SER A 588 4.39 38.19 -4.81
CA SER A 588 3.36 39.18 -4.48
C SER A 588 3.46 39.70 -3.03
N ASN A 589 4.29 39.05 -2.20
CA ASN A 589 4.55 39.43 -0.82
C ASN A 589 5.32 40.76 -0.74
N ALA A 590 5.22 41.46 0.38
CA ALA A 590 5.91 42.71 0.61
C ALA A 590 7.43 42.49 0.64
N ARG A 591 8.17 43.34 -0.07
CA ARG A 591 9.64 43.28 -0.10
C ARG A 591 10.27 43.33 1.30
N SER A 592 9.65 44.06 2.23
CA SER A 592 10.08 44.12 3.64
C SER A 592 10.00 42.76 4.33
N ASN A 593 8.96 41.97 4.08
CA ASN A 593 8.79 40.64 4.68
C ASN A 593 9.86 39.68 4.15
N VAL A 594 10.04 39.64 2.83
CA VAL A 594 11.05 38.79 2.19
C VAL A 594 12.45 39.16 2.68
N GLY A 595 12.76 40.45 2.82
CA GLY A 595 14.03 40.93 3.35
C GLY A 595 14.29 40.43 4.77
N LEU A 596 13.34 40.63 5.69
CA LEU A 596 13.44 40.18 7.08
C LEU A 596 13.61 38.65 7.19
N PHE A 597 12.86 37.91 6.38
CA PHE A 597 12.96 36.45 6.34
C PHE A 597 14.36 35.98 5.92
N LEU A 598 14.90 36.56 4.83
CA LEU A 598 16.21 36.18 4.32
C LEU A 598 17.33 36.56 5.28
N GLU A 599 17.25 37.73 5.92
CA GLU A 599 18.23 38.20 6.92
C GLU A 599 18.28 37.25 8.13
N ASN A 600 17.12 36.94 8.72
CA ASN A 600 17.05 36.08 9.91
C ASN A 600 17.43 34.61 9.67
N ASN A 601 17.41 34.16 8.41
CA ASN A 601 17.83 32.82 8.03
C ASN A 601 19.22 32.78 7.38
N GLY A 602 19.92 33.92 7.28
CA GLY A 602 21.26 34.02 6.69
C GLY A 602 21.29 33.64 5.21
N MET A 603 20.30 34.13 4.45
CA MET A 603 20.11 33.90 3.01
C MET A 603 20.11 35.21 2.19
N ASP A 604 20.28 36.35 2.84
CA ASP A 604 20.26 37.71 2.27
C ASP A 604 21.27 37.90 1.12
N ARG A 605 22.41 37.20 1.19
CA ARG A 605 23.49 37.26 0.19
C ARG A 605 23.35 36.26 -0.96
N LEU A 606 22.42 35.32 -0.87
CA LEU A 606 22.27 34.27 -1.88
C LEU A 606 21.51 34.79 -3.12
N PHE A 607 20.55 35.69 -2.93
CA PHE A 607 19.72 36.24 -4.01
C PHE A 607 20.27 37.56 -4.56
N ASP A 608 20.41 37.65 -5.88
CA ASP A 608 20.88 38.86 -6.58
C ASP A 608 19.83 39.96 -6.64
N PHE A 609 18.54 39.60 -6.56
CA PHE A 609 17.45 40.56 -6.52
C PHE A 609 16.15 39.95 -5.98
N VAL A 610 15.32 40.81 -5.38
CA VAL A 610 13.94 40.50 -5.02
C VAL A 610 13.03 41.45 -5.79
N TYR A 611 12.11 40.89 -6.58
CA TYR A 611 11.07 41.61 -7.28
C TYR A 611 9.71 41.34 -6.61
N SER A 612 9.27 42.31 -5.81
CA SER A 612 7.92 42.32 -5.24
C SER A 612 6.99 43.08 -6.18
N GLY A 613 5.96 42.42 -6.70
CA GLY A 613 5.05 43.00 -7.69
C GLY A 613 3.61 42.61 -7.43
N LYS A 614 2.77 43.58 -7.03
CA LYS A 614 1.30 43.42 -7.05
C LYS A 614 0.78 43.72 -8.44
N SER A 615 0.49 42.69 -9.22
CA SER A 615 -0.23 42.82 -10.49
C SER A 615 -1.65 42.32 -10.30
N ILE A 616 -2.64 43.20 -10.50
CA ILE A 616 -4.07 42.84 -10.53
C ILE A 616 -4.38 41.98 -11.78
N PHE A 617 -3.41 41.82 -12.69
CA PHE A 617 -3.60 41.20 -14.00
C PHE A 617 -2.69 39.99 -14.28
N GLY A 618 -2.16 39.32 -13.25
CA GLY A 618 -1.40 38.07 -13.39
C GLY A 618 0.14 38.19 -13.35
N LYS A 619 0.81 37.06 -13.08
CA LYS A 619 2.26 36.89 -12.88
C LYS A 619 3.05 36.93 -14.20
N ASP A 620 2.41 36.59 -15.32
CA ASP A 620 2.98 36.71 -16.68
C ASP A 620 3.39 38.15 -17.02
N LYS A 621 2.59 39.15 -16.63
CA LYS A 621 2.93 40.58 -16.82
C LYS A 621 4.11 41.01 -15.95
N VAL A 622 4.25 40.39 -14.77
CA VAL A 622 5.40 40.61 -13.89
C VAL A 622 6.67 40.08 -14.53
N PHE A 623 6.64 38.85 -15.06
CA PHE A 623 7.77 38.27 -15.81
C PHE A 623 8.17 39.16 -17.00
N ARG A 624 7.23 39.51 -17.89
CA ARG A 624 7.53 40.34 -19.09
C ARG A 624 8.15 41.69 -18.71
N ARG A 625 7.61 42.38 -17.71
CA ARG A 625 8.14 43.68 -17.26
C ARG A 625 9.55 43.55 -16.66
N MET A 626 9.76 42.51 -15.85
CA MET A 626 11.04 42.27 -15.19
C MET A 626 12.11 41.88 -16.21
N PHE A 627 11.80 40.97 -17.13
CA PHE A 627 12.69 40.51 -18.19
C PHE A 627 13.07 41.65 -19.13
N HIS A 628 12.12 42.49 -19.53
CA HIS A 628 12.42 43.69 -20.30
C HIS A 628 13.34 44.66 -19.53
N LYS A 629 13.07 44.92 -18.24
CA LYS A 629 13.88 45.85 -17.43
C LYS A 629 15.30 45.34 -17.18
N LYS A 630 15.48 44.03 -17.05
CA LYS A 630 16.79 43.40 -16.78
C LYS A 630 17.47 42.82 -18.02
N ASN A 631 16.87 42.96 -19.19
CA ASN A 631 17.33 42.39 -20.45
C ASN A 631 17.57 40.86 -20.36
N ILE A 632 16.61 40.13 -19.77
CA ILE A 632 16.63 38.67 -19.61
C ILE A 632 15.75 38.05 -20.69
N SER A 633 16.28 37.08 -21.42
CA SER A 633 15.49 36.26 -22.34
C SER A 633 14.73 35.17 -21.56
N PRO A 634 13.50 34.78 -21.94
CA PRO A 634 12.82 33.62 -21.35
C PRO A 634 13.59 32.30 -21.44
N SER A 635 14.42 32.14 -22.48
CA SER A 635 15.35 31.01 -22.59
C SER A 635 16.41 31.00 -21.49
N ASP A 636 16.71 32.16 -20.89
CA ASP A 636 17.81 32.33 -19.96
C ASP A 636 17.39 32.15 -18.50
N ALA A 637 16.13 31.83 -18.25
CA ALA A 637 15.57 31.72 -16.92
C ALA A 637 14.81 30.41 -16.72
N ILE A 638 14.86 29.86 -15.51
CA ILE A 638 13.97 28.80 -15.01
C ILE A 638 13.22 29.35 -13.80
N TYR A 639 11.93 29.03 -13.70
CA TYR A 639 11.07 29.42 -12.59
C TYR A 639 10.80 28.24 -11.66
N ILE A 640 10.76 28.49 -10.35
CA ILE A 640 10.42 27.52 -9.31
C ILE A 640 9.24 28.08 -8.52
N GLY A 641 8.13 27.34 -8.48
CA GLY A 641 6.89 27.76 -7.83
C GLY A 641 6.03 26.57 -7.44
N ASP A 642 5.00 26.80 -6.63
CA ASP A 642 4.15 25.76 -6.03
C ASP A 642 2.68 25.84 -6.44
N GLU A 643 2.31 26.82 -7.27
CA GLU A 643 0.92 27.04 -7.67
C GLU A 643 0.67 26.77 -9.17
N THR A 644 -0.52 26.29 -9.49
CA THR A 644 -1.02 26.13 -10.88
C THR A 644 -0.88 27.41 -11.72
N ARG A 645 -1.13 28.57 -11.11
CA ARG A 645 -0.98 29.89 -11.77
C ARG A 645 0.44 30.18 -12.23
N ASP A 646 1.44 29.55 -11.61
CA ASP A 646 2.85 29.72 -11.97
C ASP A 646 3.15 28.96 -13.25
N ILE A 647 2.63 27.74 -13.38
CA ILE A 647 2.73 26.93 -14.59
C ILE A 647 2.10 27.68 -15.77
N GLU A 648 0.89 28.20 -15.58
CA GLU A 648 0.19 28.96 -16.62
C GLU A 648 0.95 30.23 -17.02
N ALA A 649 1.49 30.97 -16.06
CA ALA A 649 2.25 32.19 -16.31
C ALA A 649 3.57 31.90 -17.03
N CYS A 650 4.26 30.83 -16.65
CA CYS A 650 5.51 30.38 -17.27
C CYS A 650 5.28 29.95 -18.71
N LYS A 651 4.24 29.14 -18.98
CA LYS A 651 3.83 28.74 -20.34
C LYS A 651 3.48 29.94 -21.22
N LYS A 652 2.76 30.94 -20.70
CA LYS A 652 2.40 32.18 -21.44
C LYS A 652 3.61 33.06 -21.81
N VAL A 653 4.74 32.90 -21.13
CA VAL A 653 5.95 33.71 -21.33
C VAL A 653 7.08 32.91 -21.99
N GLY A 654 7.00 31.58 -21.99
CA GLY A 654 8.04 30.67 -22.52
C GLY A 654 9.18 30.42 -21.55
N ILE A 655 8.88 30.43 -20.24
CA ILE A 655 9.84 30.13 -19.17
C ILE A 655 9.60 28.68 -18.74
N PRO A 656 10.63 27.83 -18.58
CA PRO A 656 10.46 26.51 -17.98
C PRO A 656 10.15 26.64 -16.51
N ILE A 657 9.35 25.71 -16.00
CA ILE A 657 8.96 25.68 -14.60
C ILE A 657 9.31 24.35 -13.94
N VAL A 658 9.92 24.44 -12.75
CA VAL A 658 9.96 23.36 -11.77
C VAL A 658 8.84 23.62 -10.77
N SER A 659 7.83 22.74 -10.74
CA SER A 659 6.74 22.86 -9.75
C SER A 659 7.06 22.08 -8.49
N VAL A 660 6.99 22.71 -7.33
CA VAL A 660 7.31 22.05 -6.04
C VAL A 660 6.04 21.55 -5.37
N THR A 661 6.05 20.33 -4.80
CA THR A 661 4.82 19.71 -4.26
C THR A 661 4.66 19.83 -2.75
N TRP A 662 5.58 20.51 -2.05
CA TRP A 662 5.46 20.81 -0.61
C TRP A 662 4.75 22.13 -0.31
N GLY A 663 4.42 22.91 -1.34
CA GLY A 663 3.78 24.22 -1.21
C GLY A 663 2.26 24.16 -1.25
N MET A 664 1.64 25.17 -1.87
CA MET A 664 0.21 25.39 -1.84
C MET A 664 -0.58 24.36 -2.62
N ASN A 665 -0.22 24.04 -3.87
CA ASN A 665 -0.96 23.06 -4.66
C ASN A 665 -0.35 21.66 -4.58
N ASN A 666 -1.19 20.62 -4.54
CA ASN A 666 -0.75 19.24 -4.48
C ASN A 666 -0.27 18.71 -5.84
N ARG A 667 0.39 17.57 -5.82
CA ARG A 667 0.95 16.91 -7.02
C ARG A 667 -0.12 16.68 -8.09
N GLU A 668 -1.30 16.24 -7.67
CA GLU A 668 -2.38 15.84 -8.57
C GLU A 668 -2.81 17.02 -9.44
N ILE A 669 -3.09 18.19 -8.85
CA ILE A 669 -3.53 19.35 -9.63
C ILE A 669 -2.39 19.99 -10.43
N LEU A 670 -1.16 20.04 -9.88
CA LEU A 670 -0.01 20.56 -10.61
C LEU A 670 0.26 19.73 -11.88
N SER A 671 0.16 18.40 -11.79
CA SER A 671 0.38 17.47 -12.91
C SER A 671 -0.59 17.70 -14.07
N THR A 672 -1.84 18.11 -13.80
CA THR A 672 -2.83 18.39 -14.85
C THR A 672 -2.39 19.47 -15.83
N LEU A 673 -1.52 20.39 -15.38
CA LEU A 673 -1.00 21.47 -16.19
C LEU A 673 0.34 21.14 -16.84
N GLN A 674 0.88 19.93 -16.69
CA GLN A 674 2.11 19.46 -17.33
C GLN A 674 3.28 20.47 -17.18
N PRO A 675 3.79 20.71 -15.95
CA PRO A 675 5.01 21.49 -15.75
C PRO A 675 6.21 20.78 -16.39
N ASP A 676 7.29 21.53 -16.68
CA ASP A 676 8.48 20.95 -17.31
C ASP A 676 9.15 19.91 -16.41
N GLN A 677 9.16 20.15 -15.09
CA GLN A 677 9.59 19.21 -14.05
C GLN A 677 8.78 19.42 -12.76
N MET A 678 8.78 18.43 -11.87
CA MET A 678 8.24 18.55 -10.52
C MET A 678 9.27 18.08 -9.49
N ALA A 679 9.44 18.86 -8.42
CA ALA A 679 10.28 18.48 -7.29
C ALA A 679 9.41 18.14 -6.08
N HIS A 680 9.60 16.94 -5.53
CA HIS A 680 8.87 16.44 -4.36
C HIS A 680 9.60 16.70 -3.05
N SER A 681 10.91 16.96 -3.14
CA SER A 681 11.76 17.39 -2.05
C SER A 681 12.67 18.54 -2.49
N THR A 682 13.20 19.30 -1.54
CA THR A 682 14.09 20.44 -1.84
C THR A 682 15.42 19.97 -2.45
N GLN A 683 15.82 18.73 -2.18
CA GLN A 683 17.00 18.07 -2.76
C GLN A 683 16.86 17.81 -4.26
N GLU A 684 15.63 17.65 -4.77
CA GLU A 684 15.36 17.41 -6.20
C GLU A 684 15.41 18.67 -7.07
N ILE A 685 15.42 19.89 -6.47
CA ILE A 685 15.39 21.16 -7.22
C ILE A 685 16.51 21.23 -8.25
N ILE A 686 17.71 20.84 -7.85
CA ILE A 686 18.91 20.90 -8.68
C ILE A 686 18.80 19.92 -9.85
N TRP A 687 18.37 18.69 -9.56
CA TRP A 687 18.15 17.66 -10.57
C TRP A 687 17.08 18.09 -11.59
N CYS A 688 15.98 18.67 -11.13
CA CYS A 688 14.92 19.20 -12.02
C CYS A 688 15.46 20.30 -12.94
N ILE A 689 16.27 21.22 -12.41
CA ILE A 689 16.92 22.26 -13.20
C ILE A 689 17.84 21.64 -14.26
N ASP A 690 18.68 20.69 -13.86
CA ASP A 690 19.64 20.05 -14.77
C ASP A 690 18.91 19.31 -15.91
N ASN A 691 17.80 18.61 -15.64
CA ASN A 691 16.97 17.97 -16.68
C ASN A 691 16.37 18.97 -17.67
N ILE A 692 15.83 20.10 -17.18
CA ILE A 692 15.31 21.16 -18.07
C ILE A 692 16.40 21.67 -19.02
N LEU A 693 17.65 21.75 -18.55
CA LEU A 693 18.78 22.23 -19.35
C LEU A 693 19.29 21.19 -20.35
N VAL A 694 19.20 19.90 -20.01
CA VAL A 694 19.62 18.80 -20.89
C VAL A 694 18.64 18.58 -22.06
N HIS A 695 17.35 18.85 -21.85
CA HIS A 695 16.30 18.59 -22.84
C HIS A 695 15.88 19.83 -23.66
N ARG A 696 16.68 20.89 -23.65
CA ARG A 696 16.41 22.18 -24.32
C ARG A 696 17.18 22.43 -25.60
#